data_AF-A0A7V4W801-F1
#
_entry.id   AF-A0A7V4W801-F1
#
_cell.length_a   1.000
_cell.length_b   1.000
_cell.length_c   1.000
_cell.angle_alpha   90.00
_cell.angle_beta   90.00
_cell.angle_gamma   90.00
#
_symmetry.space_group_name_H-M   'P 1'
#
loop_
_entity.id
_entity.type
_entity.pdbx_description
1 polymer ?
#
loop_
_entity_poly.entity_id
_entity_poly.type
_entity_poly.pdbx_seq_one_letter_code
_entity_poly.pdbx_strand_id
1 'polypeptide(L)'
;MRAVLLPIITIILSLAASGIPAVSGNYSMWLTAHPQAIIADSHSATTITAELRDSSGRAVPDGTIVEFTTSLGIIERRATTTAGVARVRLESGNTAGTALISAVSAEGSAVAQLRVDFLEPGTELFDESFIAISSKKHLGYDADSQVVDSAGGVTITHRGLTIDAEEAQIDLKTNILRAKAKMGGQDIVIRRGDKTLLAGALFYDLTAMRGVILTPAADGAKRMLFRGRDLFVEPCTEEQDTVNFDIKPITESKMFIKCRSCIIRPGEEIKFKRAVYYVNGERLLSVPLQVVQLRSGTTGTGQFLTYGTEGVRLNIPFYYSLTPTGTGAVRLKHSEPTGWGSYSDRAGWQVDIDQEYNVGASEGLFSVNRVTSSDWGIRWNHRVEFANDSQVYTYFDFPSHRDLYGTVDYTRFLGDYTFALSLRGNKLRNAEGRYLSNAYIQSRAKPLLGDAVSYAFTARLSYAGGPIGSGDRLGTGLGLQFYSKPLRFGPSTNVSTSLTLSRDWGGSNAGTSVYANVGLYRMLGNVGNLNLNYSYSWADTTYGYNAQRISADLSLRPSQKWYANLYSIYGLNDQSLSTFGDLSYSFMRDWRIGFLSTYQKMPYFDYSDFEIVLAKALGRQEARLTWSQSRKKLRLEFTAAGF
;
A
#
# COMPACT_ATOMS: atom_id res chain seq x y z
N MET A 1 -27.72 12.50 -14.98
CA MET A 1 -26.76 11.42 -15.32
C MET A 1 -25.93 11.72 -16.58
N ARG A 2 -26.52 12.08 -17.73
CA ARG A 2 -25.78 12.52 -18.94
C ARG A 2 -24.93 13.80 -18.78
N ALA A 3 -25.34 14.71 -17.90
CA ALA A 3 -24.72 16.04 -17.74
C ALA A 3 -23.35 16.05 -17.01
N VAL A 4 -22.98 14.99 -16.29
CA VAL A 4 -21.69 14.91 -15.57
C VAL A 4 -20.65 14.11 -16.36
N LEU A 5 -21.08 13.15 -17.18
CA LEU A 5 -20.20 12.32 -18.01
C LEU A 5 -19.56 13.09 -19.18
N LEU A 6 -20.34 13.94 -19.88
CA LEU A 6 -19.83 14.73 -21.01
C LEU A 6 -18.65 15.66 -20.64
N PRO A 7 -18.75 16.52 -19.61
CA PRO A 7 -17.65 17.44 -19.28
C PRO A 7 -16.39 16.71 -18.80
N ILE A 8 -16.51 15.54 -18.14
CA ILE A 8 -15.34 14.74 -17.70
C ILE A 8 -14.67 14.07 -18.89
N ILE A 9 -15.44 13.50 -19.82
CA ILE A 9 -14.93 12.99 -21.09
C ILE A 9 -14.21 14.11 -21.84
N THR A 10 -14.79 15.31 -21.93
CA THR A 10 -14.16 16.48 -22.57
C THR A 10 -12.88 16.93 -21.86
N ILE A 11 -12.80 16.91 -20.53
CA ILE A 11 -11.58 17.26 -19.78
C ILE A 11 -10.47 16.22 -20.01
N ILE A 12 -10.80 14.92 -19.99
CA ILE A 12 -9.82 13.84 -20.24
C ILE A 12 -9.34 13.88 -21.71
N LEU A 13 -10.22 14.19 -22.66
CA LEU A 13 -9.88 14.35 -24.07
C LEU A 13 -9.15 15.65 -24.40
N SER A 14 -9.37 16.75 -23.67
CA SER A 14 -8.69 18.03 -23.92
C SER A 14 -7.24 18.03 -23.44
N LEU A 15 -6.91 17.24 -22.42
CA LEU A 15 -5.52 17.00 -21.97
C LEU A 15 -4.67 16.32 -23.06
N ALA A 16 -5.27 15.58 -23.99
CA ALA A 16 -4.59 14.90 -25.09
C ALA A 16 -4.19 15.82 -26.27
N ALA A 17 -4.63 17.08 -26.29
CA ALA A 17 -4.48 17.99 -27.43
C ALA A 17 -3.16 18.82 -27.43
N SER A 18 -2.22 18.55 -26.53
CA SER A 18 -0.93 19.26 -26.47
C SER A 18 0.14 18.53 -27.32
N GLY A 19 0.75 19.25 -28.27
CA GLY A 19 1.81 18.72 -29.13
C GLY A 19 3.13 18.51 -28.39
N ILE A 20 3.89 17.47 -28.77
CA ILE A 20 5.14 17.06 -28.13
C ILE A 20 6.35 17.42 -29.02
N PRO A 21 7.39 18.08 -28.51
CA PRO A 21 8.74 17.98 -29.08
C PRO A 21 9.39 16.65 -28.67
N ALA A 22 9.86 15.87 -29.65
CA ALA A 22 10.52 14.59 -29.41
C ALA A 22 11.82 14.76 -28.63
N VAL A 23 11.94 14.14 -27.46
CA VAL A 23 13.20 14.00 -26.71
C VAL A 23 13.72 12.57 -26.86
N SER A 24 15.03 12.45 -27.07
CA SER A 24 15.73 11.18 -27.29
C SER A 24 16.11 10.54 -25.95
N GLY A 25 15.36 9.53 -25.51
CA GLY A 25 15.69 8.67 -24.40
C GLY A 25 14.44 7.96 -23.90
N ASN A 26 14.41 6.62 -23.92
CA ASN A 26 13.31 5.85 -23.32
C ASN A 26 13.80 5.31 -21.99
N TYR A 27 13.51 6.03 -20.90
CA TYR A 27 13.78 5.56 -19.55
C TYR A 27 12.53 4.90 -18.94
N SER A 28 12.74 3.89 -18.11
CA SER A 28 11.72 3.38 -17.18
C SER A 28 11.96 3.98 -15.81
N MET A 29 10.90 4.24 -15.05
CA MET A 29 11.00 4.80 -13.70
C MET A 29 10.08 4.04 -12.74
N TRP A 30 10.65 3.56 -11.65
CA TRP A 30 9.91 2.89 -10.58
C TRP A 30 10.00 3.68 -9.29
N LEU A 31 8.84 3.93 -8.66
CA LEU A 31 8.75 4.63 -7.39
C LEU A 31 8.45 3.67 -6.25
N THR A 32 9.16 3.87 -5.13
CA THR A 32 8.88 3.19 -3.86
C THR A 32 9.01 4.17 -2.70
N ALA A 33 8.28 3.92 -1.61
CA ALA A 33 8.37 4.66 -0.36
C ALA A 33 8.71 3.70 0.78
N HIS A 34 9.58 4.14 1.69
CA HIS A 34 9.95 3.38 2.88
C HIS A 34 10.02 4.32 4.09
N PRO A 35 9.09 4.20 5.06
CA PRO A 35 7.90 3.33 5.05
C PRO A 35 6.79 3.79 4.06
N GLN A 36 5.86 2.91 3.69
CA GLN A 36 4.75 3.25 2.77
C GLN A 36 3.57 3.99 3.43
N ALA A 37 3.52 3.98 4.77
CA ALA A 37 2.58 4.76 5.56
C ALA A 37 3.33 5.46 6.69
N ILE A 38 2.93 6.70 6.98
CA ILE A 38 3.50 7.55 8.04
C ILE A 38 2.38 8.24 8.82
N ILE A 39 2.65 8.65 10.06
CA ILE A 39 1.67 9.40 10.86
C ILE A 39 1.57 10.84 10.32
N ALA A 40 0.36 11.40 10.28
CA ALA A 40 0.10 12.78 9.90
C ALA A 40 0.33 13.74 11.08
N ASP A 41 1.58 13.94 11.47
CA ASP A 41 1.97 14.75 12.63
C ASP A 41 2.84 15.97 12.30
N SER A 42 3.02 16.27 11.01
CA SER A 42 3.94 17.30 10.48
C SER A 42 5.44 17.01 10.69
N HIS A 43 5.83 15.80 11.08
CA HIS A 43 7.24 15.47 11.41
C HIS A 43 7.69 14.12 10.87
N SER A 44 6.81 13.11 10.95
CA SER A 44 7.00 11.79 10.39
C SER A 44 7.30 11.92 8.90
N ALA A 45 8.26 11.12 8.42
CA ALA A 45 8.74 11.24 7.05
C ALA A 45 9.07 9.88 6.45
N THR A 46 8.91 9.79 5.15
CA THR A 46 9.30 8.63 4.35
C THR A 46 10.32 9.02 3.30
N THR A 47 11.16 8.07 2.90
CA THR A 47 12.07 8.26 1.76
C THR A 47 11.42 7.72 0.51
N ILE A 48 11.19 8.60 -0.47
CA ILE A 48 10.75 8.24 -1.80
C ILE A 48 11.98 7.93 -2.65
N THR A 49 11.98 6.78 -3.30
CA THR A 49 13.07 6.28 -4.14
C THR A 49 12.58 6.08 -5.55
N ALA A 50 13.17 6.82 -6.50
CA ALA A 50 12.98 6.65 -7.93
C ALA A 50 14.16 5.89 -8.53
N GLU A 51 13.94 4.66 -8.96
CA GLU A 51 14.93 3.88 -9.72
C GLU A 51 14.64 4.02 -11.22
N LEU A 52 15.62 4.54 -11.96
CA LEU A 52 15.55 4.80 -13.39
C LEU A 52 16.49 3.87 -14.16
N ARG A 53 15.99 3.32 -15.27
CA ARG A 53 16.78 2.47 -16.17
C ARG A 53 16.58 2.85 -17.63
N ASP A 54 17.63 2.67 -18.42
CA ASP A 54 17.59 2.84 -19.87
C ASP A 54 16.84 1.69 -20.58
N SER A 55 16.63 1.84 -21.89
CA SER A 55 15.98 0.81 -22.73
C SER A 55 16.71 -0.54 -22.80
N SER A 56 17.97 -0.62 -22.36
CA SER A 56 18.74 -1.87 -22.27
C SER A 56 18.66 -2.51 -20.88
N GLY A 57 17.92 -1.91 -19.95
CA GLY A 57 17.80 -2.38 -18.57
C GLY A 57 18.96 -1.98 -17.67
N ARG A 58 19.87 -1.11 -18.11
CA ARG A 58 20.99 -0.62 -17.28
C ARG A 58 20.57 0.63 -16.50
N ALA A 59 21.23 0.88 -15.37
CA ALA A 59 21.05 2.11 -14.62
C ALA A 59 21.34 3.35 -15.49
N VAL A 60 20.50 4.38 -15.38
CA VAL A 60 20.75 5.66 -16.07
C VAL A 60 22.00 6.37 -15.51
N PRO A 61 22.63 7.27 -16.29
CA PRO A 61 23.83 7.99 -15.85
C PRO A 61 23.62 8.78 -14.56
N ASP A 62 24.65 8.82 -13.71
CA ASP A 62 24.67 9.66 -12.52
C ASP A 62 24.45 11.13 -12.91
N GLY A 63 23.66 11.86 -12.11
CA GLY A 63 23.31 13.25 -12.39
C GLY A 63 21.98 13.45 -13.12
N THR A 64 21.39 12.38 -13.70
CA THR A 64 20.05 12.47 -14.34
C THR A 64 19.04 13.08 -13.37
N ILE A 65 18.36 14.16 -13.78
CA ILE A 65 17.43 14.91 -12.91
C ILE A 65 16.07 14.22 -12.83
N VAL A 66 15.52 14.15 -11.61
CA VAL A 66 14.15 13.71 -11.33
C VAL A 66 13.44 14.79 -10.52
N GLU A 67 12.28 15.22 -11.02
CA GLU A 67 11.39 16.15 -10.32
C GLU A 67 10.23 15.41 -9.68
N PHE A 68 9.89 15.81 -8.45
CA PHE A 68 8.86 15.20 -7.64
C PHE A 68 7.80 16.22 -7.25
N THR A 69 6.55 15.77 -7.18
CA THR A 69 5.41 16.54 -6.70
C THR A 69 4.55 15.66 -5.78
N THR A 70 3.84 16.27 -4.82
CA THR A 70 2.97 15.57 -3.88
C THR A 70 1.66 16.32 -3.69
N SER A 71 0.54 15.61 -3.49
CA SER A 71 -0.75 16.21 -3.14
C SER A 71 -0.87 16.59 -1.67
N LEU A 72 -0.13 15.94 -0.77
CA LEU A 72 -0.15 16.19 0.67
C LEU A 72 1.28 16.20 1.24
N GLY A 73 1.49 16.98 2.29
CA GLY A 73 2.79 17.09 2.96
C GLY A 73 3.80 17.92 2.17
N ILE A 74 5.07 17.81 2.56
CA ILE A 74 6.18 18.57 2.00
C ILE A 74 7.20 17.58 1.44
N ILE A 75 7.51 17.71 0.14
CA ILE A 75 8.47 16.84 -0.56
C ILE A 75 9.63 17.67 -1.11
N GLU A 76 10.84 17.13 -1.05
CA GLU A 76 11.97 17.71 -1.79
C GLU A 76 11.68 17.61 -3.29
N ARG A 77 11.65 18.77 -3.96
CA ARG A 77 11.14 18.87 -5.34
C ARG A 77 12.03 18.20 -6.38
N ARG A 78 13.33 18.09 -6.12
CA ARG A 78 14.32 17.67 -7.12
C ARG A 78 15.41 16.83 -6.47
N ALA A 79 15.76 15.73 -7.13
CA ALA A 79 16.97 14.96 -6.82
C ALA A 79 17.67 14.54 -8.11
N THR A 80 18.96 14.24 -8.03
CA THR A 80 19.74 13.66 -9.11
C THR A 80 20.00 12.19 -8.84
N THR A 81 20.09 11.39 -9.91
CA THR A 81 20.38 9.97 -9.77
C THR A 81 21.82 9.73 -9.36
N THR A 82 22.01 8.71 -8.55
CA THR A 82 23.30 8.08 -8.24
C THR A 82 23.05 6.58 -8.27
N ALA A 83 23.78 5.84 -9.10
CA ALA A 83 23.59 4.44 -9.42
C ALA A 83 22.23 4.15 -10.07
N GLY A 84 21.74 5.10 -10.88
CA GLY A 84 20.40 5.06 -11.46
C GLY A 84 19.27 5.31 -10.46
N VAL A 85 19.56 5.78 -9.24
CA VAL A 85 18.54 6.00 -8.21
C VAL A 85 18.55 7.43 -7.70
N ALA A 86 17.42 8.10 -7.74
CA ALA A 86 17.17 9.40 -7.10
C ALA A 86 16.33 9.20 -5.84
N ARG A 87 16.65 9.90 -4.75
CA ARG A 87 15.94 9.81 -3.47
C ARG A 87 15.55 11.19 -2.96
N VAL A 88 14.33 11.31 -2.46
CA VAL A 88 13.82 12.52 -1.83
C VAL A 88 13.11 12.19 -0.52
N ARG A 89 13.12 13.13 0.42
CA ARG A 89 12.31 13.07 1.64
C ARG A 89 10.90 13.62 1.39
N LEU A 90 9.89 12.86 1.79
CA LEU A 90 8.51 13.33 1.97
C LEU A 90 8.22 13.41 3.47
N GLU A 91 7.94 14.61 3.95
CA GLU A 91 7.47 14.87 5.31
C GLU A 91 5.94 14.96 5.32
N SER A 92 5.33 14.31 6.31
CA SER A 92 3.88 14.35 6.50
C SER A 92 3.39 15.78 6.74
N GLY A 93 2.13 16.04 6.39
CA GLY A 93 1.40 17.14 7.00
C GLY A 93 0.73 16.69 8.30
N ASN A 94 -0.14 17.52 8.84
CA ASN A 94 -1.01 17.20 9.99
C ASN A 94 -2.45 16.84 9.56
N THR A 95 -2.63 16.40 8.32
CA THR A 95 -3.93 15.98 7.75
C THR A 95 -3.79 14.54 7.25
N ALA A 96 -4.60 13.64 7.80
CA ALA A 96 -4.65 12.25 7.36
C ALA A 96 -5.29 12.11 5.98
N GLY A 97 -4.90 11.08 5.24
CA GLY A 97 -5.35 10.81 3.88
C GLY A 97 -4.24 10.21 3.02
N THR A 98 -4.51 9.99 1.74
CA THR A 98 -3.50 9.42 0.83
C THR A 98 -2.78 10.55 0.08
N ALA A 99 -1.47 10.68 0.32
CA ALA A 99 -0.58 11.49 -0.49
C ALA A 99 -0.29 10.74 -1.80
N LEU A 100 -0.56 11.36 -2.94
CA LEU A 100 -0.11 10.86 -4.22
C LEU A 100 1.12 11.67 -4.65
N ILE A 101 2.17 10.94 -5.02
CA ILE A 101 3.45 11.45 -5.45
C ILE A 101 3.57 11.18 -6.94
N SER A 102 3.93 12.20 -7.72
CA SER A 102 4.34 12.05 -9.11
C SER A 102 5.83 12.33 -9.22
N ALA A 103 6.53 11.53 -10.01
CA ALA A 103 7.91 11.79 -10.38
C ALA A 103 8.08 11.77 -11.91
N VAL A 104 8.93 12.67 -12.39
CA VAL A 104 9.20 12.83 -13.83
C VAL A 104 10.68 13.07 -14.07
N SER A 105 11.20 12.50 -15.16
CA SER A 105 12.54 12.78 -15.66
C SER A 105 12.46 13.23 -17.11
N ALA A 106 12.88 14.48 -17.35
CA ALA A 106 12.82 15.12 -18.66
C ALA A 106 13.77 14.47 -19.68
N GLU A 107 14.95 14.04 -19.22
CA GLU A 107 16.03 13.53 -20.07
C GLU A 107 15.69 12.21 -20.78
N GLY A 108 14.71 11.45 -20.28
CA GLY A 108 14.28 10.20 -20.91
C GLY A 108 12.78 9.95 -20.84
N SER A 109 12.00 11.03 -20.76
CA SER A 109 10.53 11.03 -20.79
C SER A 109 9.88 9.97 -19.88
N ALA A 110 10.45 9.76 -18.69
CA ALA A 110 9.94 8.78 -17.74
C ALA A 110 9.03 9.45 -16.72
N VAL A 111 7.89 8.84 -16.45
CA VAL A 111 6.90 9.30 -15.48
C VAL A 111 6.44 8.12 -14.64
N ALA A 112 6.26 8.34 -13.34
CA ALA A 112 5.73 7.35 -12.43
C ALA A 112 4.92 8.04 -11.33
N GLN A 113 4.02 7.27 -10.70
CA GLN A 113 3.26 7.74 -9.54
C GLN A 113 3.30 6.71 -8.42
N LEU A 114 3.14 7.19 -7.18
CA LEU A 114 3.16 6.38 -5.97
C LEU A 114 2.22 6.97 -4.93
N ARG A 115 1.46 6.12 -4.23
CA ARG A 115 0.64 6.52 -3.07
C ARG A 115 1.40 6.25 -1.76
N VAL A 116 1.30 7.19 -0.82
CA VAL A 116 1.78 7.09 0.56
C VAL A 116 0.63 7.47 1.47
N ASP A 117 0.35 6.64 2.48
CA ASP A 117 -0.75 6.92 3.40
C ASP A 117 -0.28 7.74 4.60
N PHE A 118 -0.99 8.83 4.88
CA PHE A 118 -0.85 9.64 6.08
C PHE A 118 -1.95 9.22 7.06
N LEU A 119 -1.56 8.60 8.16
CA LEU A 119 -2.48 8.05 9.15
C LEU A 119 -2.79 9.06 10.25
N GLU A 120 -3.94 8.92 10.92
CA GLU A 120 -4.26 9.80 12.04
C GLU A 120 -3.27 9.63 13.20
N PRO A 121 -2.89 10.71 13.91
CA PRO A 121 -2.09 10.60 15.13
C PRO A 121 -2.70 9.64 16.15
N GLY A 122 -1.89 8.71 16.67
CA GLY A 122 -2.33 7.66 17.59
C GLY A 122 -2.95 6.43 16.91
N THR A 123 -2.97 6.37 15.57
CA THR A 123 -3.25 5.12 14.85
C THR A 123 -2.11 4.14 15.13
N GLU A 124 -2.42 3.03 15.80
CA GLU A 124 -1.54 1.87 15.83
C GLU A 124 -1.36 1.40 14.38
N LEU A 125 -0.11 1.32 13.94
CA LEU A 125 0.26 0.74 12.65
C LEU A 125 0.06 -0.78 12.77
N PHE A 126 -1.20 -1.24 12.73
CA PHE A 126 -1.54 -2.64 12.96
C PHE A 126 -0.61 -3.59 12.21
N ASP A 127 -0.07 -4.56 12.95
CA ASP A 127 0.42 -5.81 12.38
C ASP A 127 -0.78 -6.68 11.95
N GLU A 128 -0.74 -7.11 10.71
CA GLU A 128 -1.74 -7.98 10.13
C GLU A 128 -1.57 -9.39 10.68
N SER A 129 -2.54 -9.84 11.47
CA SER A 129 -2.54 -11.20 11.96
C SER A 129 -2.93 -12.17 10.85
N PHE A 130 -2.00 -13.05 10.48
CA PHE A 130 -2.32 -14.18 9.63
C PHE A 130 -3.24 -15.18 10.34
N ILE A 131 -4.01 -15.91 9.54
CA ILE A 131 -4.76 -17.10 9.96
C ILE A 131 -4.04 -18.30 9.35
N ALA A 132 -3.47 -19.17 10.18
CA ALA A 132 -2.93 -20.45 9.72
C ALA A 132 -4.00 -21.53 9.88
N ILE A 133 -4.27 -22.30 8.83
CA ILE A 133 -5.21 -23.43 8.88
C ILE A 133 -4.55 -24.67 8.28
N SER A 134 -4.75 -25.81 8.94
CA SER A 134 -4.31 -27.11 8.46
C SER A 134 -5.39 -28.16 8.71
N SER A 135 -5.42 -29.20 7.88
CA SER A 135 -6.35 -30.32 8.03
C SER A 135 -5.67 -31.64 7.71
N LYS A 136 -6.11 -32.72 8.38
CA LYS A 136 -5.58 -34.07 8.12
C LYS A 136 -6.23 -34.72 6.88
N LYS A 137 -7.47 -34.35 6.51
CA LYS A 137 -8.20 -34.98 5.39
C LYS A 137 -8.50 -34.03 4.24
N HIS A 138 -9.24 -32.95 4.51
CA HIS A 138 -9.72 -32.02 3.50
C HIS A 138 -9.47 -30.58 3.93
N LEU A 139 -8.83 -29.82 3.04
CA LEU A 139 -8.71 -28.39 3.11
C LEU A 139 -8.63 -27.88 1.68
N GLY A 140 -9.44 -26.88 1.36
CA GLY A 140 -9.33 -26.21 0.08
C GLY A 140 -9.95 -24.83 0.09
N TYR A 141 -9.66 -24.09 -0.97
CA TYR A 141 -10.12 -22.73 -1.16
C TYR A 141 -10.93 -22.66 -2.46
N ASP A 142 -12.16 -22.19 -2.34
CA ASP A 142 -12.98 -21.83 -3.49
C ASP A 142 -12.73 -20.37 -3.87
N ALA A 143 -12.16 -20.16 -5.05
CA ALA A 143 -11.78 -18.83 -5.51
C ALA A 143 -12.98 -17.96 -5.91
N ASP A 144 -14.11 -18.57 -6.28
CA ASP A 144 -15.30 -17.83 -6.73
C ASP A 144 -16.06 -17.22 -5.53
N SER A 145 -16.35 -18.02 -4.51
CA SER A 145 -17.00 -17.53 -3.28
C SER A 145 -16.01 -16.89 -2.30
N GLN A 146 -14.70 -17.11 -2.46
CA GLN A 146 -13.63 -16.74 -1.53
C GLN A 146 -13.80 -17.39 -0.15
N VAL A 147 -14.10 -18.69 -0.15
CA VAL A 147 -14.33 -19.48 1.06
C VAL A 147 -13.23 -20.54 1.21
N VAL A 148 -12.65 -20.63 2.40
CA VAL A 148 -11.76 -21.73 2.79
C VAL A 148 -12.59 -22.77 3.52
N ASP A 149 -12.62 -23.98 2.97
CA ASP A 149 -13.41 -25.09 3.45
C ASP A 149 -12.51 -26.23 3.94
N SER A 150 -12.84 -26.81 5.09
CA SER A 150 -11.98 -27.79 5.75
C SER A 150 -12.74 -28.80 6.59
N ALA A 151 -12.28 -30.05 6.56
CA ALA A 151 -12.87 -31.17 7.28
C ALA A 151 -11.84 -32.26 7.60
N GLY A 152 -12.09 -32.99 8.70
CA GLY A 152 -11.32 -34.16 9.13
C GLY A 152 -10.09 -33.79 9.94
N GLY A 153 -10.29 -33.27 11.14
CA GLY A 153 -9.23 -32.83 12.06
C GLY A 153 -8.54 -31.55 11.58
N VAL A 154 -9.20 -30.42 11.81
CA VAL A 154 -8.78 -29.06 11.44
C VAL A 154 -8.15 -28.36 12.64
N THR A 155 -7.00 -27.72 12.42
CA THR A 155 -6.37 -26.83 13.39
C THR A 155 -6.21 -25.46 12.78
N ILE A 156 -6.72 -24.43 13.46
CA ILE A 156 -6.65 -23.02 13.06
C ILE A 156 -5.88 -22.24 14.12
N THR A 157 -4.95 -21.39 13.70
CA THR A 157 -4.22 -20.47 14.57
C THR A 157 -4.44 -19.04 14.11
N HIS A 158 -4.80 -18.16 15.04
CA HIS A 158 -5.05 -16.75 14.76
C HIS A 158 -4.86 -15.88 16.01
N ARG A 159 -3.98 -14.86 15.96
CA ARG A 159 -3.72 -13.93 17.09
C ARG A 159 -3.50 -14.61 18.46
N GLY A 160 -2.73 -15.71 18.46
CA GLY A 160 -2.42 -16.50 19.66
C GLY A 160 -3.51 -17.48 20.11
N LEU A 161 -4.66 -17.54 19.43
CA LEU A 161 -5.66 -18.59 19.61
C LEU A 161 -5.30 -19.81 18.77
N THR A 162 -5.55 -20.99 19.34
CA THR A 162 -5.58 -22.26 18.59
C THR A 162 -6.97 -22.87 18.70
N ILE A 163 -7.58 -23.20 17.58
CA ILE A 163 -8.92 -23.79 17.49
C ILE A 163 -8.77 -25.15 16.79
N ASP A 164 -9.09 -26.22 17.50
CA ASP A 164 -9.17 -27.57 16.95
C ASP A 164 -10.65 -27.95 16.75
N ALA A 165 -11.00 -28.41 15.55
CA ALA A 165 -12.36 -28.79 15.19
C ALA A 165 -12.36 -29.96 14.19
N GLU A 166 -13.50 -30.64 14.03
CA GLU A 166 -13.65 -31.66 12.98
C GLU A 166 -13.98 -31.02 11.61
N GLU A 167 -14.78 -29.96 11.60
CA GLU A 167 -15.14 -29.21 10.38
C GLU A 167 -15.11 -27.71 10.66
N ALA A 168 -14.57 -26.95 9.72
CA ALA A 168 -14.52 -25.50 9.79
C ALA A 168 -14.52 -24.86 8.40
N GLN A 169 -15.10 -23.65 8.33
CA GLN A 169 -15.17 -22.85 7.11
C GLN A 169 -14.91 -21.39 7.43
N ILE A 170 -14.06 -20.74 6.62
CA ILE A 170 -13.73 -19.31 6.75
C ILE A 170 -14.22 -18.60 5.50
N ASP A 171 -15.10 -17.62 5.68
CA ASP A 171 -15.50 -16.68 4.64
C ASP A 171 -14.53 -15.48 4.64
N LEU A 172 -13.74 -15.35 3.59
CA LEU A 172 -12.69 -14.31 3.52
C LEU A 172 -13.21 -12.94 3.08
N LYS A 173 -14.48 -12.83 2.66
CA LYS A 173 -15.11 -11.53 2.40
C LYS A 173 -15.57 -10.87 3.70
N THR A 174 -16.02 -11.69 4.64
CA THR A 174 -16.54 -11.23 5.94
C THR A 174 -15.58 -11.46 7.10
N ASN A 175 -14.51 -12.22 6.90
CA ASN A 175 -13.58 -12.67 7.94
C ASN A 175 -14.27 -13.43 9.09
N ILE A 176 -15.30 -14.21 8.74
CA ILE A 176 -16.06 -15.03 9.69
C ILE A 176 -15.59 -16.49 9.58
N LEU A 177 -15.14 -17.04 10.71
CA LEU A 177 -14.90 -18.45 10.91
C LEU A 177 -16.16 -19.12 11.50
N ARG A 178 -16.59 -20.22 10.89
CA ARG A 178 -17.59 -21.13 11.45
C ARG A 178 -16.98 -22.50 11.66
N ALA A 179 -17.29 -23.15 12.77
CA ALA A 179 -16.92 -24.54 13.02
C ALA A 179 -18.06 -25.27 13.74
N LYS A 180 -18.18 -26.57 13.50
CA LYS A 180 -19.26 -27.39 14.06
C LYS A 180 -18.73 -28.77 14.45
N ALA A 181 -19.06 -29.20 15.66
CA ALA A 181 -18.82 -30.59 16.08
C ALA A 181 -19.81 -31.52 15.36
N LYS A 182 -19.35 -32.71 14.96
CA LYS A 182 -20.26 -33.76 14.48
C LYS A 182 -21.08 -34.30 15.64
N MET A 183 -22.31 -34.72 15.38
CA MET A 183 -23.10 -35.45 16.39
C MET A 183 -22.33 -36.69 16.85
N GLY A 184 -22.08 -36.80 18.16
CA GLY A 184 -21.27 -37.87 18.76
C GLY A 184 -19.76 -37.78 18.49
N GLY A 185 -19.29 -36.67 17.91
CA GLY A 185 -17.87 -36.38 17.66
C GLY A 185 -17.19 -35.66 18.82
N GLN A 186 -15.94 -35.25 18.61
CA GLN A 186 -15.21 -34.41 19.56
C GLN A 186 -15.70 -32.96 19.51
N ASP A 187 -15.78 -32.33 20.68
CA ASP A 187 -16.06 -30.89 20.80
C ASP A 187 -14.94 -30.07 20.16
N ILE A 188 -15.29 -28.85 19.76
CA ILE A 188 -14.34 -27.84 19.32
C ILE A 188 -13.55 -27.39 20.55
N VAL A 189 -12.22 -27.39 20.43
CA VAL A 189 -11.33 -26.96 21.51
C VAL A 189 -10.64 -25.65 21.14
N ILE A 190 -10.89 -24.61 21.91
CA ILE A 190 -10.32 -23.27 21.73
C ILE A 190 -9.32 -23.02 22.85
N ARG A 191 -8.06 -22.77 22.51
CA ARG A 191 -6.97 -22.56 23.48
C ARG A 191 -6.28 -21.23 23.28
N ARG A 192 -5.83 -20.63 24.40
CA ARG A 192 -4.95 -19.46 24.42
C ARG A 192 -4.11 -19.47 25.71
N GLY A 193 -2.81 -19.65 25.57
CA GLY A 193 -1.94 -19.85 26.73
C GLY A 193 -2.34 -21.11 27.51
N ASP A 194 -2.62 -20.95 28.80
CA ASP A 194 -3.09 -21.99 29.72
C ASP A 194 -4.62 -22.17 29.72
N LYS A 195 -5.37 -21.23 29.14
CA LYS A 195 -6.84 -21.29 29.09
C LYS A 195 -7.35 -22.16 27.95
N THR A 196 -8.39 -22.94 28.24
CA THR A 196 -9.09 -23.81 27.28
C THR A 196 -10.62 -23.62 27.40
N LEU A 197 -11.30 -23.58 26.26
CA LEU A 197 -12.75 -23.47 26.13
C LEU A 197 -13.26 -24.56 25.17
N LEU A 198 -14.35 -25.23 25.54
CA LEU A 198 -15.01 -26.27 24.73
C LEU A 198 -16.30 -25.74 24.11
N ALA A 199 -16.63 -26.16 22.88
CA ALA A 199 -17.84 -25.76 22.18
C ALA A 199 -18.36 -26.86 21.23
N GLY A 200 -19.68 -26.99 21.11
CA GLY A 200 -20.33 -27.81 20.08
C GLY A 200 -20.44 -27.10 18.72
N ALA A 201 -20.47 -25.75 18.72
CA ALA A 201 -20.45 -24.94 17.51
C ALA A 201 -19.79 -23.57 17.78
N LEU A 202 -19.22 -22.98 16.74
CA LEU A 202 -18.47 -21.73 16.79
C LEU A 202 -18.86 -20.82 15.63
N PHE A 203 -19.15 -19.57 15.94
CA PHE A 203 -19.18 -18.45 15.00
C PHE A 203 -18.22 -17.39 15.51
N TYR A 204 -17.20 -17.03 14.73
CA TYR A 204 -16.11 -16.17 15.20
C TYR A 204 -15.72 -15.13 14.16
N ASP A 205 -15.82 -13.86 14.54
CA ASP A 205 -15.27 -12.74 13.79
C ASP A 205 -13.77 -12.64 14.11
N LEU A 206 -12.96 -12.98 13.11
CA LEU A 206 -11.50 -12.98 13.21
C LEU A 206 -10.96 -11.55 13.37
N THR A 207 -11.61 -10.55 12.77
CA THR A 207 -11.17 -9.15 12.84
C THR A 207 -11.40 -8.58 14.25
N ALA A 208 -12.64 -8.71 14.75
CA ALA A 208 -13.04 -8.19 16.06
C ALA A 208 -12.52 -9.03 17.24
N MET A 209 -12.04 -10.24 16.97
CA MET A 209 -11.72 -11.27 17.97
C MET A 209 -12.87 -11.53 18.97
N ARG A 210 -14.09 -11.60 18.47
CA ARG A 210 -15.29 -11.92 19.25
C ARG A 210 -16.15 -12.92 18.49
N GLY A 211 -16.91 -13.72 19.22
CA GLY A 211 -17.79 -14.69 18.60
C GLY A 211 -18.85 -15.22 19.54
N VAL A 212 -19.67 -16.12 19.00
CA VAL A 212 -20.67 -16.87 19.75
C VAL A 212 -20.27 -18.34 19.67
N ILE A 213 -20.39 -19.04 20.79
CA ILE A 213 -20.27 -20.50 20.86
C ILE A 213 -21.60 -21.11 21.29
N LEU A 214 -21.81 -22.35 20.90
CA LEU A 214 -22.75 -23.25 21.55
C LEU A 214 -21.94 -24.13 22.50
N THR A 215 -22.26 -24.17 23.78
CA THR A 215 -21.57 -25.09 24.72
C THR A 215 -21.77 -26.54 24.29
N PRO A 216 -20.89 -27.48 24.72
CA PRO A 216 -21.05 -28.89 24.43
C PRO A 216 -22.46 -29.41 24.75
N ALA A 217 -22.91 -30.43 24.02
CA ALA A 217 -24.24 -31.01 24.21
C ALA A 217 -24.44 -31.54 25.64
N ALA A 218 -23.37 -32.04 26.28
CA ALA A 218 -23.36 -32.47 27.67
C ALA A 218 -23.69 -31.33 28.66
N ASP A 219 -23.42 -30.08 28.28
CA ASP A 219 -23.61 -28.88 29.11
C ASP A 219 -24.94 -28.16 28.79
N GLY A 220 -25.81 -28.80 28.01
CA GLY A 220 -27.14 -28.28 27.65
C GLY A 220 -27.17 -27.29 26.48
N ALA A 221 -26.11 -27.25 25.65
CA ALA A 221 -26.07 -26.50 24.38
C ALA A 221 -26.55 -25.05 24.50
N LYS A 222 -25.97 -24.30 25.43
CA LYS A 222 -26.29 -22.88 25.66
C LYS A 222 -25.46 -21.99 24.75
N ARG A 223 -26.06 -20.92 24.23
CA ARG A 223 -25.34 -19.90 23.46
C ARG A 223 -24.62 -18.96 24.40
N MET A 224 -23.32 -18.81 24.20
CA MET A 224 -22.46 -17.94 25.00
C MET A 224 -21.63 -17.07 24.08
N LEU A 225 -21.48 -15.79 24.42
CA LEU A 225 -20.54 -14.90 23.77
C LEU A 225 -19.15 -15.20 24.32
N PHE A 226 -18.14 -15.18 23.46
CA PHE A 226 -16.75 -15.30 23.89
C PHE A 226 -15.85 -14.25 23.25
N ARG A 227 -14.83 -13.84 24.01
CA ARG A 227 -13.80 -12.91 23.57
C ARG A 227 -12.50 -13.65 23.34
N GLY A 228 -12.03 -13.64 22.09
CA GLY A 228 -10.81 -14.35 21.69
C GLY A 228 -9.53 -13.79 22.32
N ARG A 229 -9.53 -12.53 22.78
CA ARG A 229 -8.35 -11.89 23.39
C ARG A 229 -7.90 -12.57 24.69
N ASP A 230 -8.82 -13.16 25.45
CA ASP A 230 -8.57 -13.68 26.80
C ASP A 230 -9.42 -14.90 27.18
N LEU A 231 -10.21 -15.42 26.22
CA LEU A 231 -11.18 -16.50 26.39
C LEU A 231 -12.23 -16.23 27.48
N PHE A 232 -12.58 -14.97 27.70
CA PHE A 232 -13.71 -14.61 28.55
C PHE A 232 -15.03 -15.02 27.89
N VAL A 233 -15.98 -15.54 28.68
CA VAL A 233 -17.27 -16.06 28.21
C VAL A 233 -18.41 -15.50 29.05
N GLU A 234 -19.50 -15.08 28.41
CA GLU A 234 -20.72 -14.57 29.06
C GLU A 234 -21.99 -15.01 28.31
N PRO A 235 -23.18 -15.03 28.94
CA PRO A 235 -24.44 -15.35 28.25
C PRO A 235 -24.77 -14.34 27.14
N CYS A 236 -25.34 -14.81 26.02
CA CYS A 236 -25.75 -13.94 24.91
C CYS A 236 -26.95 -13.05 25.24
N THR A 237 -27.01 -11.86 24.61
CA THR A 237 -28.22 -11.01 24.56
C THR A 237 -29.10 -11.38 23.36
N GLU A 238 -30.36 -10.93 23.33
CA GLU A 238 -31.37 -11.30 22.31
C GLU A 238 -30.93 -11.03 20.86
N GLU A 239 -30.21 -9.93 20.57
CA GLU A 239 -29.72 -9.64 19.20
C GLU A 239 -28.67 -10.66 18.73
N GLN A 240 -27.78 -11.08 19.63
CA GLN A 240 -26.67 -12.01 19.35
C GLN A 240 -27.16 -13.47 19.27
N ASP A 241 -28.36 -13.74 19.77
CA ASP A 241 -29.01 -15.04 19.72
C ASP A 241 -29.44 -15.44 18.30
N THR A 242 -29.40 -14.50 17.35
CA THR A 242 -29.79 -14.74 15.94
C THR A 242 -28.67 -15.30 15.06
N VAL A 243 -27.44 -15.44 15.58
CA VAL A 243 -26.27 -15.90 14.82
C VAL A 243 -26.46 -17.33 14.29
N ASN A 244 -26.01 -17.57 13.06
CA ASN A 244 -26.06 -18.88 12.39
C ASN A 244 -24.67 -19.56 12.35
N PHE A 245 -24.63 -20.80 12.86
CA PHE A 245 -23.45 -21.66 12.92
C PHE A 245 -23.24 -22.55 11.68
N ASP A 246 -24.20 -22.58 10.76
CA ASP A 246 -24.17 -23.53 9.65
C ASP A 246 -23.07 -23.21 8.63
N ILE A 247 -22.37 -24.27 8.22
CA ILE A 247 -21.36 -24.27 7.16
C ILE A 247 -22.08 -24.45 5.83
N LYS A 248 -21.73 -23.64 4.82
CA LYS A 248 -22.37 -23.69 3.50
C LYS A 248 -21.63 -24.67 2.59
N PRO A 249 -22.29 -25.65 1.96
CA PRO A 249 -21.62 -26.54 1.02
C PRO A 249 -21.13 -25.78 -0.22
N ILE A 250 -19.95 -26.16 -0.72
CA ILE A 250 -19.40 -25.65 -1.98
C ILE A 250 -19.87 -26.57 -3.10
N THR A 251 -20.87 -26.14 -3.87
CA THR A 251 -21.52 -26.96 -4.91
C THR A 251 -21.04 -26.67 -6.34
N GLU A 252 -20.62 -25.44 -6.65
CA GLU A 252 -20.26 -25.01 -8.01
C GLU A 252 -19.00 -24.14 -8.02
N SER A 253 -17.85 -24.74 -7.71
CA SER A 253 -16.55 -24.06 -7.82
C SER A 253 -15.97 -24.20 -9.23
N LYS A 254 -15.75 -23.08 -9.92
CA LYS A 254 -15.01 -23.08 -11.20
C LYS A 254 -13.52 -23.25 -10.97
N MET A 255 -13.00 -22.71 -9.87
CA MET A 255 -11.63 -22.98 -9.43
C MET A 255 -11.56 -23.29 -7.93
N PHE A 256 -11.20 -24.54 -7.64
CA PHE A 256 -10.96 -25.02 -6.29
C PHE A 256 -9.48 -25.36 -6.09
N ILE A 257 -8.86 -24.84 -5.04
CA ILE A 257 -7.46 -25.11 -4.71
C ILE A 257 -7.42 -25.99 -3.47
N LYS A 258 -7.17 -27.29 -3.63
CA LYS A 258 -6.98 -28.21 -2.51
C LYS A 258 -5.56 -28.08 -1.96
N CYS A 259 -5.38 -28.13 -0.65
CA CYS A 259 -4.07 -28.08 -0.01
C CYS A 259 -4.04 -28.89 1.30
N ARG A 260 -2.87 -29.03 1.94
CA ARG A 260 -2.76 -29.64 3.29
C ARG A 260 -2.79 -28.60 4.40
N SER A 261 -2.28 -27.42 4.11
CA SER A 261 -2.30 -26.26 5.00
C SER A 261 -2.25 -25.00 4.15
N CYS A 262 -2.92 -23.94 4.61
CA CYS A 262 -2.74 -22.62 4.06
C CYS A 262 -2.60 -21.57 5.17
N ILE A 263 -1.98 -20.45 4.80
CA ILE A 263 -1.85 -19.26 5.65
C ILE A 263 -2.57 -18.15 4.90
N ILE A 264 -3.45 -17.45 5.60
CA ILE A 264 -4.33 -16.45 5.03
C ILE A 264 -3.97 -15.13 5.67
N ARG A 265 -3.70 -14.13 4.84
CA ARG A 265 -3.61 -12.74 5.24
C ARG A 265 -4.92 -12.07 4.78
N PRO A 266 -5.86 -11.79 5.71
CA PRO A 266 -7.21 -11.37 5.37
C PRO A 266 -7.25 -10.18 4.42
N GLY A 267 -7.98 -10.32 3.31
CA GLY A 267 -8.11 -9.27 2.31
C GLY A 267 -6.87 -9.02 1.45
N GLU A 268 -5.76 -9.73 1.65
CA GLU A 268 -4.54 -9.59 0.84
C GLU A 268 -4.23 -10.83 0.02
N GLU A 269 -3.95 -11.96 0.66
CA GLU A 269 -3.44 -13.16 0.00
C GLU A 269 -3.67 -14.46 0.79
N ILE A 270 -3.55 -15.59 0.10
CA ILE A 270 -3.51 -16.94 0.68
C ILE A 270 -2.26 -17.66 0.18
N LYS A 271 -1.48 -18.22 1.11
CA LYS A 271 -0.29 -19.04 0.88
C LYS A 271 -0.64 -20.52 1.07
N PHE A 272 -0.52 -21.33 0.04
CA PHE A 272 -0.84 -22.76 0.02
C PHE A 272 0.41 -23.63 0.10
N LYS A 273 0.35 -24.70 0.90
CA LYS A 273 1.29 -25.83 0.83
C LYS A 273 0.65 -27.05 0.17
N ARG A 274 1.36 -27.60 -0.83
CA ARG A 274 0.92 -28.72 -1.67
C ARG A 274 -0.43 -28.41 -2.33
N ALA A 275 -0.49 -27.29 -3.03
CA ALA A 275 -1.67 -26.88 -3.77
C ALA A 275 -1.93 -27.82 -4.95
N VAL A 276 -3.19 -28.21 -5.13
CA VAL A 276 -3.70 -28.93 -6.28
C VAL A 276 -4.88 -28.15 -6.81
N TYR A 277 -4.73 -27.64 -8.04
CA TYR A 277 -5.75 -26.86 -8.71
C TYR A 277 -6.75 -27.78 -9.39
N TYR A 278 -8.02 -27.51 -9.14
CA TYR A 278 -9.15 -28.10 -9.86
C TYR A 278 -9.88 -26.99 -10.60
N VAL A 279 -10.10 -27.17 -11.91
CA VAL A 279 -10.86 -26.24 -12.74
C VAL A 279 -12.06 -26.98 -13.32
N ASN A 280 -13.27 -26.50 -13.04
CA ASN A 280 -14.53 -27.17 -13.39
C ASN A 280 -14.56 -28.66 -12.95
N GLY A 281 -14.00 -28.95 -11.77
CA GLY A 281 -13.91 -30.31 -11.21
C GLY A 281 -12.74 -31.16 -11.73
N GLU A 282 -12.05 -30.75 -12.80
CA GLU A 282 -10.90 -31.49 -13.32
C GLU A 282 -9.59 -31.04 -12.70
N ARG A 283 -8.71 -31.99 -12.36
CA ARG A 283 -7.38 -31.70 -11.80
C ARG A 283 -6.49 -31.10 -12.88
N LEU A 284 -6.09 -29.84 -12.70
CA LEU A 284 -5.24 -29.12 -13.64
C LEU A 284 -3.75 -29.33 -13.37
N LEU A 285 -3.27 -28.91 -12.19
CA LEU A 285 -1.86 -28.96 -11.84
C LEU A 285 -1.65 -29.07 -10.33
N SER A 286 -0.46 -29.53 -9.94
CA SER A 286 -0.03 -29.56 -8.55
C SER A 286 1.26 -28.79 -8.37
N VAL A 287 1.29 -27.88 -7.39
CA VAL A 287 2.44 -27.05 -7.05
C VAL A 287 2.76 -27.18 -5.56
N PRO A 288 4.03 -27.32 -5.18
CA PRO A 288 4.41 -27.56 -3.80
C PRO A 288 4.13 -26.36 -2.89
N LEU A 289 4.34 -25.14 -3.40
CA LEU A 289 4.20 -23.88 -2.69
C LEU A 289 3.60 -22.86 -3.65
N GLN A 290 2.55 -22.15 -3.24
CA GLN A 290 1.85 -21.21 -4.11
C GLN A 290 1.18 -20.10 -3.31
N VAL A 291 1.14 -18.89 -3.85
CA VAL A 291 0.42 -17.75 -3.26
C VAL A 291 -0.66 -17.28 -4.23
N VAL A 292 -1.81 -16.91 -3.71
CA VAL A 292 -2.93 -16.33 -4.47
C VAL A 292 -3.33 -15.01 -3.81
N GLN A 293 -3.30 -13.93 -4.58
CA GLN A 293 -3.77 -12.62 -4.13
C GLN A 293 -5.31 -12.58 -4.09
N LEU A 294 -5.88 -12.05 -3.02
CA LEU A 294 -7.31 -11.85 -2.80
C LEU A 294 -7.80 -10.51 -3.38
N ARG A 295 -6.92 -9.50 -3.48
CA ARG A 295 -7.20 -8.22 -4.14
C ARG A 295 -6.67 -8.22 -5.57
N SER A 296 -7.54 -7.97 -6.54
CA SER A 296 -7.16 -7.53 -7.87
C SER A 296 -7.00 -6.00 -7.86
N GLY A 297 -5.79 -5.46 -8.01
CA GLY A 297 -5.63 -4.02 -8.18
C GLY A 297 -4.32 -3.39 -7.72
N THR A 298 -3.38 -4.13 -7.12
CA THR A 298 -2.04 -3.58 -6.88
C THR A 298 -1.24 -3.65 -8.17
N THR A 299 -1.21 -2.53 -8.90
CA THR A 299 -0.20 -2.25 -9.92
C THR A 299 1.18 -2.45 -9.28
N GLY A 300 1.82 -3.60 -9.58
CA GLY A 300 3.28 -3.70 -9.53
C GLY A 300 3.96 -4.79 -8.69
N THR A 301 3.27 -5.64 -7.93
CA THR A 301 3.98 -6.62 -7.05
C THR A 301 3.51 -8.08 -7.16
N GLY A 302 2.41 -8.32 -7.89
CA GLY A 302 1.83 -9.65 -8.06
C GLY A 302 2.55 -10.53 -9.08
N GLN A 303 2.37 -11.86 -8.96
CA GLN A 303 2.76 -12.81 -9.99
C GLN A 303 2.00 -12.49 -11.29
N PHE A 304 2.71 -12.26 -12.39
CA PHE A 304 2.08 -12.08 -13.70
C PHE A 304 2.90 -12.73 -14.82
N LEU A 305 2.20 -13.09 -15.89
CA LEU A 305 2.75 -13.50 -17.17
C LEU A 305 1.89 -12.86 -18.24
N THR A 306 2.51 -12.00 -19.04
CA THR A 306 1.91 -11.29 -20.15
C THR A 306 2.72 -11.59 -21.39
N TYR A 307 2.08 -11.73 -22.55
CA TYR A 307 2.76 -11.90 -23.82
C TYR A 307 2.08 -11.05 -24.89
N GLY A 308 2.85 -10.56 -25.85
CA GLY A 308 2.33 -9.65 -26.86
C GLY A 308 3.36 -9.25 -27.91
N THR A 309 3.04 -8.19 -28.65
CA THR A 309 3.92 -7.65 -29.70
C THR A 309 5.27 -7.15 -29.19
N GLU A 310 5.37 -6.82 -27.90
CA GLU A 310 6.62 -6.40 -27.23
C GLU A 310 7.33 -7.56 -26.52
N GLY A 311 6.94 -8.80 -26.82
CA GLY A 311 7.50 -10.02 -26.23
C GLY A 311 6.80 -10.45 -24.95
N VAL A 312 7.51 -11.25 -24.16
CA VAL A 312 7.03 -11.78 -22.89
C VAL A 312 7.37 -10.80 -21.78
N ARG A 313 6.42 -10.54 -20.87
CA ARG A 313 6.64 -9.83 -19.61
C ARG A 313 6.22 -10.73 -18.48
N LEU A 314 7.06 -10.88 -17.46
CA LEU A 314 6.74 -11.78 -16.36
C LEU A 314 7.35 -11.32 -15.05
N ASN A 315 6.70 -11.73 -13.96
CA ASN A 315 7.20 -11.73 -12.61
C ASN A 315 6.70 -13.03 -11.98
N ILE A 316 7.56 -14.05 -11.94
CA ILE A 316 7.20 -15.39 -11.48
C ILE A 316 8.00 -15.71 -10.22
N PRO A 317 7.35 -15.81 -9.05
CA PRO A 317 8.00 -16.22 -7.82
C PRO A 317 8.12 -17.75 -7.74
N PHE A 318 9.33 -18.24 -7.46
CA PHE A 318 9.64 -19.62 -7.08
C PHE A 318 9.87 -19.66 -5.58
N TYR A 319 8.84 -20.07 -4.84
CA TYR A 319 8.91 -20.13 -3.38
C TYR A 319 9.81 -21.27 -2.91
N TYR A 320 10.79 -20.96 -2.06
CA TYR A 320 11.59 -21.96 -1.33
C TYR A 320 11.16 -22.06 0.14
N SER A 321 10.40 -21.09 0.65
CA SER A 321 9.79 -21.12 1.98
C SER A 321 8.43 -20.46 1.98
N LEU A 322 7.43 -21.12 2.57
CA LEU A 322 6.15 -20.52 2.97
C LEU A 322 5.86 -21.00 4.38
N THR A 323 6.16 -20.21 5.40
CA THR A 323 5.79 -20.48 6.79
C THR A 323 4.78 -19.44 7.26
N PRO A 324 4.05 -19.69 8.36
CA PRO A 324 3.18 -18.66 8.92
C PRO A 324 3.95 -17.38 9.26
N THR A 325 5.24 -17.53 9.56
CA THR A 325 6.13 -16.46 10.00
C THR A 325 7.10 -15.95 8.94
N GLY A 326 6.94 -16.32 7.67
CA GLY A 326 7.85 -15.86 6.63
C GLY A 326 7.62 -16.48 5.26
N THR A 327 8.10 -15.81 4.23
CA THR A 327 7.98 -16.25 2.83
C THR A 327 9.28 -15.96 2.10
N GLY A 328 9.86 -17.02 1.55
CA GLY A 328 11.09 -16.96 0.78
C GLY A 328 10.81 -17.30 -0.68
N ALA A 329 11.19 -16.43 -1.60
CA ALA A 329 10.99 -16.62 -3.03
C ALA A 329 12.20 -16.16 -3.86
N VAL A 330 12.54 -16.94 -4.88
CA VAL A 330 13.37 -16.48 -6.00
C VAL A 330 12.42 -15.98 -7.09
N ARG A 331 12.47 -14.71 -7.46
CA ARG A 331 11.63 -14.15 -8.51
C ARG A 331 12.40 -14.08 -9.82
N LEU A 332 11.88 -14.73 -10.85
CA LEU A 332 12.31 -14.49 -12.23
C LEU A 332 11.43 -13.38 -12.81
N LYS A 333 12.07 -12.31 -13.31
CA LYS A 333 11.34 -11.18 -13.91
C LYS A 333 11.91 -10.83 -15.27
N HIS A 334 11.04 -10.32 -16.14
CA HIS A 334 11.42 -9.79 -17.45
C HIS A 334 10.43 -8.69 -17.88
N SER A 335 10.94 -7.54 -18.35
CA SER A 335 10.13 -6.45 -18.89
C SER A 335 8.99 -6.01 -17.94
N GLU A 336 9.34 -5.76 -16.68
CA GLU A 336 8.37 -5.47 -15.60
C GLU A 336 7.72 -4.08 -15.77
N PRO A 337 6.38 -3.95 -15.71
CA PRO A 337 5.70 -2.66 -15.79
C PRO A 337 6.04 -1.78 -14.58
N THR A 338 6.29 -0.49 -14.80
CA THR A 338 6.75 0.43 -13.75
C THR A 338 5.70 1.36 -13.16
N GLY A 339 4.43 0.95 -13.18
CA GLY A 339 3.35 1.58 -12.39
C GLY A 339 2.21 2.09 -13.24
N TRP A 340 2.39 3.24 -13.92
CA TRP A 340 1.33 3.90 -14.70
C TRP A 340 1.59 3.88 -16.20
N GLY A 341 0.54 3.58 -16.98
CA GLY A 341 0.58 3.51 -18.44
C GLY A 341 1.33 2.27 -18.98
N SER A 342 1.36 2.15 -20.30
CA SER A 342 2.03 1.07 -21.04
C SER A 342 3.46 1.45 -21.45
N TYR A 343 3.93 2.65 -21.08
CA TYR A 343 5.15 3.24 -21.62
C TYR A 343 6.43 2.91 -20.85
N SER A 344 6.33 2.37 -19.64
CA SER A 344 7.47 2.25 -18.72
C SER A 344 7.67 0.78 -18.30
N ASP A 345 8.35 0.01 -19.14
CA ASP A 345 8.75 -1.38 -18.82
C ASP A 345 10.26 -1.41 -18.51
N ARG A 346 10.67 -2.12 -17.45
CA ARG A 346 12.09 -2.41 -17.18
C ARG A 346 12.59 -3.52 -18.08
N ALA A 347 13.27 -3.16 -19.16
CA ALA A 347 13.80 -4.14 -20.10
C ALA A 347 14.80 -5.11 -19.45
N GLY A 348 14.81 -6.36 -19.92
CA GLY A 348 15.82 -7.36 -19.58
C GLY A 348 15.39 -8.37 -18.52
N TRP A 349 16.20 -9.43 -18.39
CA TRP A 349 16.02 -10.50 -17.42
C TRP A 349 16.63 -10.10 -16.09
N GLN A 350 15.91 -10.38 -14.99
CA GLN A 350 16.42 -10.20 -13.64
C GLN A 350 15.97 -11.35 -12.75
N VAL A 351 16.84 -11.70 -11.80
CA VAL A 351 16.54 -12.64 -10.73
C VAL A 351 16.67 -11.89 -9.42
N ASP A 352 15.58 -11.87 -8.65
CA ASP A 352 15.55 -11.31 -7.30
C ASP A 352 15.36 -12.44 -6.28
N ILE A 353 15.88 -12.27 -5.08
CA ILE A 353 15.67 -13.17 -3.95
C ILE A 353 15.00 -12.36 -2.85
N ASP A 354 13.80 -12.75 -2.44
CA ASP A 354 13.03 -12.11 -1.39
C ASP A 354 12.85 -13.06 -0.21
N GLN A 355 13.07 -12.55 1.00
CA GLN A 355 12.81 -13.21 2.27
C GLN A 355 12.00 -12.29 3.17
N GLU A 356 10.68 -12.48 3.14
CA GLU A 356 9.75 -11.91 4.10
C GLU A 356 9.80 -12.71 5.40
N TYR A 357 9.70 -12.02 6.54
CA TYR A 357 9.53 -12.62 7.85
C TYR A 357 8.55 -11.80 8.70
N ASN A 358 7.80 -12.49 9.54
CA ASN A 358 6.88 -11.93 10.53
C ASN A 358 6.88 -12.90 11.73
N VAL A 359 7.67 -12.60 12.76
CA VAL A 359 7.89 -13.45 13.94
C VAL A 359 7.64 -12.62 15.19
N GLY A 360 6.64 -13.01 15.98
CA GLY A 360 6.34 -12.32 17.24
C GLY A 360 5.81 -10.92 16.98
N ALA A 361 6.54 -9.91 17.44
CA ALA A 361 6.25 -8.49 17.20
C ALA A 361 7.18 -7.88 16.14
N SER A 362 7.90 -8.71 15.38
CA SER A 362 8.90 -8.31 14.40
C SER A 362 8.50 -8.74 13.00
N GLU A 363 8.52 -7.82 12.06
CA GLU A 363 8.30 -8.10 10.64
C GLU A 363 9.38 -7.47 9.76
N GLY A 364 9.49 -7.92 8.53
CA GLY A 364 10.41 -7.33 7.56
C GLY A 364 10.53 -8.10 6.27
N LEU A 365 11.22 -7.47 5.33
CA LEU A 365 11.59 -8.05 4.04
C LEU A 365 13.06 -7.79 3.81
N PHE A 366 13.80 -8.87 3.55
CA PHE A 366 15.15 -8.82 3.04
C PHE A 366 15.12 -9.21 1.56
N SER A 367 15.69 -8.39 0.69
CA SER A 367 15.72 -8.61 -0.74
C SER A 367 17.13 -8.45 -1.30
N VAL A 368 17.53 -9.37 -2.17
CA VAL A 368 18.69 -9.21 -3.05
C VAL A 368 18.17 -9.10 -4.48
N ASN A 369 18.29 -7.92 -5.06
CA ASN A 369 17.73 -7.63 -6.38
C ASN A 369 18.80 -7.78 -7.45
N ARG A 370 18.40 -8.30 -8.62
CA ARG A 370 19.23 -8.47 -9.82
C ARG A 370 20.52 -9.25 -9.56
N VAL A 371 20.41 -10.39 -8.87
CA VAL A 371 21.54 -11.25 -8.48
C VAL A 371 22.39 -11.68 -9.69
N THR A 372 21.79 -11.78 -10.87
CA THR A 372 22.45 -12.17 -12.13
C THR A 372 23.05 -11.00 -12.91
N SER A 373 22.93 -9.77 -12.42
CA SER A 373 23.42 -8.57 -13.10
C SER A 373 24.67 -8.01 -12.43
N SER A 374 25.48 -7.27 -13.18
CA SER A 374 26.63 -6.56 -12.63
C SER A 374 26.25 -5.43 -11.68
N ASP A 375 24.96 -5.07 -11.56
CA ASP A 375 24.41 -3.99 -10.72
C ASP A 375 23.39 -4.49 -9.68
N TRP A 376 23.67 -5.66 -9.11
CA TRP A 376 22.90 -6.23 -7.99
C TRP A 376 22.85 -5.28 -6.79
N GLY A 377 21.81 -5.38 -5.97
CA GLY A 377 21.68 -4.57 -4.74
C GLY A 377 20.97 -5.31 -3.62
N ILE A 378 21.13 -4.82 -2.40
CA ILE A 378 20.45 -5.35 -1.20
C ILE A 378 19.47 -4.31 -0.70
N ARG A 379 18.29 -4.77 -0.28
CA ARG A 379 17.33 -3.97 0.48
C ARG A 379 16.90 -4.75 1.71
N TRP A 380 16.75 -4.05 2.83
CA TRP A 380 16.19 -4.62 4.03
C TRP A 380 15.29 -3.60 4.70
N ASN A 381 14.04 -3.96 4.94
CA ASN A 381 13.15 -3.23 5.81
C ASN A 381 12.74 -4.13 6.98
N HIS A 382 12.68 -3.55 8.16
CA HIS A 382 12.34 -4.25 9.39
C HIS A 382 11.50 -3.34 10.27
N ARG A 383 10.45 -3.89 10.86
CA ARG A 383 9.68 -3.24 11.93
C ARG A 383 9.67 -4.16 13.13
N VAL A 384 9.77 -3.59 14.32
CA VAL A 384 9.53 -4.29 15.58
C VAL A 384 8.71 -3.42 16.52
N GLU A 385 7.70 -4.01 17.13
CA GLU A 385 6.91 -3.41 18.20
C GLU A 385 7.31 -4.01 19.56
N PHE A 386 7.28 -3.18 20.60
CA PHE A 386 7.64 -3.56 21.96
C PHE A 386 6.42 -3.41 22.87
N ALA A 387 6.35 -4.21 23.93
CA ALA A 387 5.23 -4.25 24.88
C ALA A 387 4.98 -2.94 25.67
N ASN A 388 5.85 -1.93 25.53
CA ASN A 388 5.78 -0.64 26.19
C ASN A 388 5.28 0.48 25.26
N ASP A 389 4.49 0.12 24.25
CA ASP A 389 3.95 1.00 23.19
C ASP A 389 5.05 1.77 22.46
N SER A 390 6.18 1.10 22.21
CA SER A 390 7.23 1.63 21.34
C SER A 390 7.41 0.76 20.10
N GLN A 391 7.89 1.39 19.04
CA GLN A 391 8.13 0.76 17.75
C GLN A 391 9.47 1.23 17.19
N VAL A 392 10.17 0.33 16.49
CA VAL A 392 11.34 0.66 15.66
C VAL A 392 11.06 0.21 14.24
N TYR A 393 11.24 1.12 13.29
CA TYR A 393 11.32 0.84 11.86
C TYR A 393 12.76 1.05 11.40
N THR A 394 13.29 0.13 10.61
CA THR A 394 14.62 0.20 10.01
C THR A 394 14.49 -0.03 8.51
N TYR A 395 15.19 0.77 7.73
CA TYR A 395 15.34 0.63 6.29
C TYR A 395 16.80 0.75 5.92
N PHE A 396 17.29 -0.20 5.12
CA PHE A 396 18.64 -0.26 4.62
C PHE A 396 18.59 -0.57 3.11
N ASP A 397 19.39 0.14 2.34
CA ASP A 397 19.44 -0.01 0.88
C ASP A 397 20.86 0.16 0.39
N PHE A 398 21.33 -0.83 -0.37
CA PHE A 398 22.64 -0.89 -1.00
C PHE A 398 22.46 -1.07 -2.52
N PRO A 399 21.94 -0.05 -3.23
CA PRO A 399 21.70 -0.12 -4.68
C PRO A 399 22.99 -0.34 -5.46
N SER A 400 22.91 -1.22 -6.45
CA SER A 400 23.96 -1.45 -7.45
C SER A 400 25.33 -1.68 -6.80
N HIS A 401 25.35 -2.32 -5.61
CA HIS A 401 26.50 -2.59 -4.75
C HIS A 401 27.50 -1.43 -4.60
N ARG A 402 26.98 -0.19 -4.64
CA ARG A 402 27.81 1.02 -4.79
C ARG A 402 27.61 2.03 -3.68
N ASP A 403 26.36 2.29 -3.33
CA ASP A 403 25.98 3.38 -2.45
C ASP A 403 25.17 2.81 -1.28
N LEU A 404 25.38 3.34 -0.07
CA LEU A 404 24.75 2.86 1.16
C LEU A 404 23.75 3.89 1.68
N TYR A 405 22.55 3.45 2.05
CA TYR A 405 21.52 4.27 2.66
C TYR A 405 20.91 3.54 3.85
N GLY A 406 20.65 4.28 4.93
CA GLY A 406 20.06 3.77 6.15
C GLY A 406 19.08 4.75 6.77
N THR A 407 18.00 4.23 7.35
CA THR A 407 17.04 4.96 8.17
C THR A 407 16.62 4.08 9.33
N VAL A 408 16.57 4.65 10.52
CA VAL A 408 16.03 4.02 11.74
C VAL A 408 15.09 5.02 12.38
N ASP A 409 13.82 4.68 12.47
CA ASP A 409 12.79 5.48 13.12
C ASP A 409 12.31 4.75 14.37
N TYR A 410 12.39 5.39 15.53
CA TYR A 410 11.85 4.93 16.80
C TYR A 410 10.69 5.83 17.22
N THR A 411 9.59 5.26 17.66
CA THR A 411 8.46 6.01 18.23
C THR A 411 8.05 5.35 19.53
N ARG A 412 7.66 6.15 20.53
CA ARG A 412 7.08 5.68 21.77
C ARG A 412 5.91 6.55 22.18
N PHE A 413 4.80 5.92 22.50
CA PHE A 413 3.63 6.59 23.04
C PHE A 413 3.76 6.66 24.58
N LEU A 414 3.66 7.87 25.12
CA LEU A 414 3.85 8.21 26.53
C LEU A 414 2.56 8.84 27.09
N GLY A 415 1.41 8.19 26.86
CA GLY A 415 0.09 8.69 27.25
C GLY A 415 -0.28 9.98 26.51
N ASP A 416 -0.11 11.12 27.16
CA ASP A 416 -0.40 12.45 26.60
C ASP A 416 0.69 12.99 25.66
N TYR A 417 1.77 12.24 25.45
CA TYR A 417 2.88 12.64 24.58
C TYR A 417 3.29 11.50 23.64
N THR A 418 3.81 11.85 22.48
CA THR A 418 4.52 10.94 21.58
C THR A 418 5.96 11.39 21.50
N PHE A 419 6.89 10.50 21.79
CA PHE A 419 8.31 10.71 21.54
C PHE A 419 8.70 9.97 20.26
N ALA A 420 9.48 10.60 19.39
CA ALA A 420 10.03 9.94 18.22
C ALA A 420 11.47 10.37 17.96
N LEU A 421 12.25 9.46 17.39
CA LEU A 421 13.64 9.63 16.99
C LEU A 421 13.80 9.06 15.57
N SER A 422 14.27 9.85 14.63
CA SER A 422 14.59 9.45 13.25
C SER A 422 16.08 9.64 13.02
N LEU A 423 16.79 8.56 12.72
CA LEU A 423 18.20 8.56 12.34
C LEU A 423 18.30 8.20 10.87
N ARG A 424 18.95 9.03 10.07
CA ARG A 424 19.13 8.80 8.63
C ARG A 424 20.55 9.06 8.23
N GLY A 425 21.05 8.28 7.29
CA GLY A 425 22.37 8.52 6.75
C GLY A 425 22.60 7.80 5.42
N ASN A 426 23.59 8.30 4.70
CA ASN A 426 24.02 7.69 3.45
C ASN A 426 25.52 7.86 3.24
N LYS A 427 26.12 6.91 2.53
CA LYS A 427 27.50 6.97 2.05
C LYS A 427 27.52 6.62 0.56
N LEU A 428 27.83 7.61 -0.27
CA LEU A 428 27.94 7.43 -1.71
C LEU A 428 29.39 7.09 -2.07
N ARG A 429 29.61 6.35 -3.16
CA ARG A 429 30.96 5.95 -3.60
C ARG A 429 31.85 7.17 -3.93
N ASN A 430 31.27 8.18 -4.55
CA ASN A 430 31.98 9.39 -5.01
C ASN A 430 31.58 10.65 -4.23
N ALA A 431 31.01 10.49 -3.02
CA ALA A 431 30.71 11.62 -2.15
C ALA A 431 30.99 11.28 -0.68
N GLU A 432 31.13 12.31 0.14
CA GLU A 432 31.22 12.13 1.58
C GLU A 432 29.87 11.74 2.17
N GLY A 433 29.92 11.05 3.32
CA GLY A 433 28.72 10.61 4.01
C GLY A 433 27.93 11.80 4.53
N ARG A 434 26.61 11.63 4.63
CA ARG A 434 25.72 12.60 5.29
C ARG A 434 24.86 11.86 6.29
N TYR A 435 24.55 12.52 7.38
CA TYR A 435 23.62 12.01 8.38
C TYR A 435 22.72 13.14 8.90
N LEU A 436 21.49 12.76 9.22
CA LEU A 436 20.48 13.61 9.81
C LEU A 436 19.75 12.82 10.88
N SER A 437 19.79 13.35 12.10
CA SER A 437 19.10 12.82 13.26
C SER A 437 18.09 13.85 13.75
N ASN A 438 16.84 13.46 13.91
CA ASN A 438 15.78 14.31 14.45
C ASN A 438 15.08 13.58 15.59
N ALA A 439 14.92 14.23 16.73
CA ALA A 439 14.08 13.74 17.82
C ALA A 439 13.00 14.78 18.12
N TYR A 440 11.79 14.34 18.45
CA TYR A 440 10.74 15.24 18.90
C TYR A 440 9.88 14.60 19.98
N ILE A 441 9.30 15.48 20.81
CA ILE A 441 8.19 15.14 21.69
C ILE A 441 6.99 16.00 21.31
N GLN A 442 5.86 15.38 21.07
CA GLN A 442 4.62 16.04 20.68
C GLN A 442 3.52 15.73 21.69
N SER A 443 2.78 16.75 22.12
CA SER A 443 1.61 16.56 22.99
C SER A 443 0.43 15.99 22.21
N ARG A 444 -0.46 15.29 22.91
CA ARG A 444 -1.80 14.99 22.40
C ARG A 444 -2.54 16.28 22.10
N ALA A 445 -3.38 16.26 21.06
CA ALA A 445 -4.22 17.39 20.73
C ALA A 445 -5.21 17.67 21.87
N LYS A 446 -5.25 18.91 22.36
CA LYS A 446 -6.18 19.37 23.40
C LYS A 446 -7.15 20.40 22.83
N PRO A 447 -8.40 20.44 23.28
CA PRO A 447 -9.37 21.46 22.84
C PRO A 447 -8.91 22.87 23.24
N LEU A 448 -9.10 23.86 22.36
CA LEU A 448 -8.81 25.28 22.60
C LEU A 448 -10.08 26.15 22.60
N LEU A 449 -11.05 25.84 21.73
CA LEU A 449 -12.31 26.56 21.56
C LEU A 449 -13.48 25.56 21.61
N GLY A 450 -13.67 24.95 22.77
CA GLY A 450 -14.44 23.71 22.89
C GLY A 450 -13.86 22.64 21.96
N ASP A 451 -14.72 21.83 21.35
CA ASP A 451 -14.29 20.80 20.40
C ASP A 451 -14.05 21.33 18.97
N ALA A 452 -14.26 22.63 18.70
CA ALA A 452 -14.19 23.17 17.33
C ALA A 452 -12.75 23.24 16.80
N VAL A 453 -11.80 23.57 17.67
CA VAL A 453 -10.37 23.64 17.36
C VAL A 453 -9.60 22.95 18.47
N SER A 454 -8.69 22.06 18.09
CA SER A 454 -7.71 21.46 18.98
C SER A 454 -6.30 21.93 18.62
N TYR A 455 -5.39 21.93 19.60
CA TYR A 455 -4.00 22.29 19.41
C TYR A 455 -3.07 21.23 19.98
N ALA A 456 -1.88 21.10 19.40
CA ALA A 456 -0.79 20.28 19.92
C ALA A 456 0.52 21.08 19.86
N PHE A 457 1.42 20.81 20.80
CA PHE A 457 2.75 21.42 20.84
C PHE A 457 3.81 20.36 20.59
N THR A 458 4.88 20.75 19.89
CA THR A 458 6.02 19.88 19.61
C THR A 458 7.31 20.58 20.01
N ALA A 459 8.21 19.86 20.69
CA ALA A 459 9.60 20.28 20.89
C ALA A 459 10.53 19.33 20.15
N ARG A 460 11.57 19.88 19.51
CA ARG A 460 12.43 19.18 18.56
C ARG A 460 13.91 19.38 18.87
N LEU A 461 14.69 18.35 18.55
CA LEU A 461 16.13 18.34 18.51
C LEU A 461 16.56 17.81 17.14
N SER A 462 17.44 18.52 16.45
CA SER A 462 18.02 18.08 15.18
C SER A 462 19.54 18.08 15.28
N TYR A 463 20.17 17.09 14.67
CA TYR A 463 21.61 17.00 14.53
C TYR A 463 21.91 16.54 13.11
N ALA A 464 22.68 17.33 12.38
CA ALA A 464 23.04 17.03 11.01
C ALA A 464 24.53 17.21 10.83
N GLY A 465 25.14 16.31 10.08
CA GLY A 465 26.54 16.39 9.70
C GLY A 465 26.79 15.80 8.33
N GLY A 466 27.95 16.11 7.78
CA GLY A 466 28.29 15.87 6.39
C GLY A 466 29.80 15.89 6.17
N PRO A 467 30.27 16.15 4.94
CA PRO A 467 31.68 16.10 4.60
C PRO A 467 32.62 16.74 5.65
N ILE A 468 33.79 16.16 5.89
CA ILE A 468 34.84 16.67 6.79
C ILE A 468 35.08 18.14 6.44
N GLY A 469 34.68 19.05 7.35
CA GLY A 469 34.79 20.51 7.18
C GLY A 469 33.46 21.27 7.06
N SER A 470 32.31 20.60 6.93
CA SER A 470 30.98 21.24 6.87
C SER A 470 30.36 21.60 8.23
N GLY A 471 31.01 21.15 9.32
CA GLY A 471 30.64 21.38 10.71
C GLY A 471 29.38 20.61 11.10
N ASP A 472 29.44 19.89 12.21
CA ASP A 472 28.24 19.31 12.81
C ASP A 472 27.30 20.43 13.28
N ARG A 473 26.01 20.29 12.98
CA ARG A 473 25.00 21.29 13.28
C ARG A 473 23.96 20.71 14.22
N LEU A 474 23.97 21.19 15.46
CA LEU A 474 22.91 20.97 16.42
C LEU A 474 21.85 22.06 16.27
N GLY A 475 20.58 21.67 16.30
CA GLY A 475 19.46 22.58 16.30
C GLY A 475 18.36 22.14 17.24
N THR A 476 17.57 23.09 17.72
CA THR A 476 16.37 22.85 18.51
C THR A 476 15.19 23.54 17.86
N GLY A 477 13.97 23.13 18.15
CA GLY A 477 12.79 23.78 17.57
C GLY A 477 11.53 23.60 18.37
N LEU A 478 10.59 24.52 18.19
CA LEU A 478 9.25 24.44 18.74
C LEU A 478 8.22 24.51 17.62
N GLY A 479 7.15 23.74 17.77
CA GLY A 479 6.03 23.68 16.83
C GLY A 479 4.70 23.81 17.56
N LEU A 480 3.73 24.44 16.90
CA LEU A 480 2.34 24.54 17.33
C LEU A 480 1.45 24.11 16.18
N GLN A 481 0.68 23.04 16.38
CA GLN A 481 -0.28 22.52 15.41
C GLN A 481 -1.70 22.86 15.86
N PHE A 482 -2.55 23.24 14.91
CA PHE A 482 -3.99 23.45 15.08
C PHE A 482 -4.75 22.54 14.14
N TYR A 483 -5.84 21.98 14.65
CA TYR A 483 -6.74 21.07 13.95
C TYR A 483 -8.16 21.59 14.11
N SER A 484 -8.89 21.76 13.02
CA SER A 484 -10.34 21.96 13.13
C SER A 484 -11.06 20.64 13.22
N LYS A 485 -12.16 20.62 13.98
CA LYS A 485 -13.14 19.55 13.85
C LYS A 485 -13.73 19.60 12.44
N PRO A 486 -13.81 18.47 11.71
CA PRO A 486 -14.35 18.47 10.36
C PRO A 486 -15.72 19.12 10.28
N LEU A 487 -15.82 20.21 9.51
CA LEU A 487 -17.07 20.93 9.27
C LEU A 487 -17.90 20.13 8.27
N ARG A 488 -19.07 19.68 8.70
CA ARG A 488 -20.00 18.92 7.85
C ARG A 488 -20.97 19.88 7.16
N PHE A 489 -20.96 19.88 5.84
CA PHE A 489 -21.90 20.63 5.00
C PHE A 489 -22.89 19.63 4.37
N GLY A 490 -24.01 19.42 5.05
CA GLY A 490 -24.96 18.38 4.69
C GLY A 490 -24.42 16.95 4.93
N PRO A 491 -25.08 15.91 4.41
CA PRO A 491 -24.75 14.52 4.71
C PRO A 491 -23.51 13.99 3.97
N SER A 492 -23.04 14.71 2.95
CA SER A 492 -22.07 14.17 1.98
C SER A 492 -20.80 14.99 1.82
N THR A 493 -20.67 16.16 2.46
CA THR A 493 -19.50 17.03 2.30
C THR A 493 -18.87 17.32 3.66
N ASN A 494 -17.57 17.09 3.77
CA ASN A 494 -16.76 17.40 4.95
C ASN A 494 -15.61 18.31 4.55
N VAL A 495 -15.33 19.32 5.36
CA VAL A 495 -14.17 20.19 5.22
C VAL A 495 -13.32 20.11 6.47
N SER A 496 -12.03 19.83 6.30
CA SER A 496 -11.04 19.81 7.37
C SER A 496 -10.00 20.87 7.11
N THR A 497 -9.55 21.54 8.17
CA THR A 497 -8.48 22.53 8.09
C THR A 497 -7.44 22.26 9.15
N SER A 498 -6.21 22.60 8.83
CA SER A 498 -5.09 22.43 9.74
C SER A 498 -4.01 23.47 9.48
N LEU A 499 -3.30 23.84 10.54
CA LEU A 499 -2.23 24.83 10.52
C LEU A 499 -1.11 24.35 11.43
N THR A 500 0.12 24.38 10.94
CA THR A 500 1.34 24.14 11.72
C THR A 500 2.21 25.37 11.60
N LEU A 501 2.60 25.92 12.75
CA LEU A 501 3.60 26.96 12.88
C LEU A 501 4.80 26.35 13.56
N SER A 502 6.02 26.64 13.11
CA SER A 502 7.22 26.16 13.80
C SER A 502 8.36 27.15 13.69
N ARG A 503 9.28 27.09 14.65
CA ARG A 503 10.54 27.84 14.66
C ARG A 503 11.67 26.91 15.09
N ASP A 504 12.70 26.83 14.27
CA ASP A 504 13.93 26.11 14.54
C ASP A 504 15.11 27.08 14.74
N TRP A 505 15.95 26.80 15.71
CA TRP A 505 17.20 27.50 16.01
C TRP A 505 18.37 26.54 15.81
N GLY A 506 19.38 26.94 15.03
CA GLY A 506 20.50 26.07 14.69
C GLY A 506 20.11 24.92 13.74
N GLY A 507 20.95 23.89 13.66
CA GLY A 507 20.75 22.76 12.75
C GLY A 507 20.98 23.14 11.28
N SER A 508 20.46 22.32 10.36
CA SER A 508 20.61 22.56 8.91
C SER A 508 19.62 23.57 8.34
N ASN A 509 18.50 23.80 9.02
CA ASN A 509 17.36 24.57 8.53
C ASN A 509 16.79 25.49 9.62
N ALA A 510 17.63 26.35 10.21
CA ALA A 510 17.15 27.35 11.17
C ALA A 510 16.19 28.33 10.49
N GLY A 511 15.06 28.64 11.12
CA GLY A 511 14.03 29.49 10.54
C GLY A 511 12.64 29.21 11.10
N THR A 512 11.68 30.03 10.71
CA THR A 512 10.24 29.83 10.85
C THR A 512 9.70 29.04 9.67
N SER A 513 8.77 28.13 9.94
CA SER A 513 7.98 27.45 8.92
C SER A 513 6.49 27.53 9.21
N VAL A 514 5.70 27.60 8.14
CA VAL A 514 4.25 27.56 8.16
C VAL A 514 3.79 26.49 7.17
N TYR A 515 2.95 25.57 7.64
CA TYR A 515 2.23 24.62 6.80
C TYR A 515 0.74 24.74 7.10
N ALA A 516 -0.08 24.98 6.08
CA ALA A 516 -1.53 25.06 6.21
C ALA A 516 -2.19 24.16 5.18
N ASN A 517 -3.30 23.54 5.55
CA ASN A 517 -4.06 22.66 4.69
C ASN A 517 -5.56 22.92 4.82
N VAL A 518 -6.26 22.86 3.69
CA VAL A 518 -7.71 22.83 3.61
C VAL A 518 -8.10 21.66 2.71
N GLY A 519 -8.72 20.64 3.29
CA GLY A 519 -9.25 19.48 2.60
C GLY A 519 -10.77 19.53 2.51
N LEU A 520 -11.31 19.21 1.33
CA LEU A 520 -12.73 18.98 1.11
C LEU A 520 -12.90 17.56 0.61
N TYR A 521 -13.67 16.77 1.35
CA TYR A 521 -14.13 15.44 0.97
C TYR A 521 -15.62 15.53 0.62
N ARG A 522 -16.01 15.05 -0.56
CA ARG A 522 -17.42 14.99 -0.96
C ARG A 522 -17.80 13.63 -1.53
N MET A 523 -18.76 12.98 -0.90
CA MET A 523 -19.46 11.86 -1.51
C MET A 523 -20.37 12.36 -2.64
N LEU A 524 -20.26 11.73 -3.81
CA LEU A 524 -21.07 12.03 -4.99
C LEU A 524 -22.24 11.05 -5.06
N GLY A 525 -23.02 10.95 -3.98
CA GLY A 525 -24.04 9.91 -3.84
C GLY A 525 -23.44 8.50 -3.90
N ASN A 526 -24.11 7.57 -4.58
CA ASN A 526 -23.64 6.19 -4.71
C ASN A 526 -22.66 5.99 -5.89
N VAL A 527 -22.27 7.08 -6.58
CA VAL A 527 -21.46 6.98 -7.80
C VAL A 527 -19.98 7.24 -7.57
N GLY A 528 -19.55 7.67 -6.39
CA GLY A 528 -18.13 7.95 -6.16
C GLY A 528 -17.86 9.03 -5.12
N ASN A 529 -16.64 9.56 -5.14
CA ASN A 529 -16.18 10.61 -4.25
C ASN A 529 -15.26 11.61 -4.97
N LEU A 530 -15.17 12.81 -4.42
CA LEU A 530 -14.26 13.87 -4.83
C LEU A 530 -13.51 14.37 -3.61
N ASN A 531 -12.19 14.38 -3.72
CA ASN A 531 -11.26 14.98 -2.79
C ASN A 531 -10.65 16.22 -3.45
N LEU A 532 -10.76 17.36 -2.79
CA LEU A 532 -10.04 18.57 -3.16
C LEU A 532 -9.16 18.98 -1.99
N ASN A 533 -7.93 19.37 -2.27
CA ASN A 533 -7.01 19.81 -1.25
C ASN A 533 -6.25 21.05 -1.69
N TYR A 534 -6.20 22.05 -0.81
CA TYR A 534 -5.30 23.18 -0.93
C TYR A 534 -4.25 23.09 0.17
N SER A 535 -2.98 23.14 -0.21
CA SER A 535 -1.86 23.19 0.73
C SER A 535 -1.02 24.44 0.50
N TYR A 536 -0.64 25.08 1.59
CA TYR A 536 0.28 26.20 1.63
C TYR A 536 1.46 25.82 2.52
N SER A 537 2.66 25.99 2.02
CA SER A 537 3.89 25.69 2.74
C SER A 537 4.90 26.79 2.51
N TRP A 538 5.44 27.33 3.59
CA TRP A 538 6.38 28.44 3.56
C TRP A 538 7.42 28.26 4.65
N ALA A 539 8.68 28.61 4.37
CA ALA A 539 9.73 28.66 5.37
C ALA A 539 10.80 29.70 5.00
N ASP A 540 11.31 30.44 5.98
CA ASP A 540 12.43 31.39 5.86
C ASP A 540 13.76 30.76 6.32
N THR A 541 13.99 29.50 5.93
CA THR A 541 15.24 28.80 6.21
C THR A 541 16.35 29.27 5.28
N THR A 542 17.59 28.77 5.48
CA THR A 542 18.75 29.08 4.63
C THR A 542 18.50 28.96 3.12
N TYR A 543 17.63 28.03 2.71
CA TYR A 543 17.30 27.82 1.30
C TYR A 543 16.00 28.50 0.86
N GLY A 544 15.17 28.96 1.80
CA GLY A 544 13.83 29.48 1.54
C GLY A 544 12.91 28.42 0.94
N TYR A 545 11.63 28.44 1.32
CA TYR A 545 10.65 27.55 0.71
C TYR A 545 9.30 28.24 0.63
N ASN A 546 8.63 28.16 -0.52
CA ASN A 546 7.28 28.66 -0.72
C ASN A 546 6.61 27.82 -1.80
N ALA A 547 5.58 27.07 -1.42
CA ALA A 547 4.79 26.28 -2.34
C ALA A 547 3.32 26.30 -1.93
N GLN A 548 2.48 26.59 -2.92
CA GLN A 548 1.03 26.54 -2.88
C GLN A 548 0.55 25.56 -3.91
N ARG A 549 -0.31 24.63 -3.51
CA ARG A 549 -0.77 23.55 -4.39
C ARG A 549 -2.26 23.35 -4.23
N ILE A 550 -2.93 23.08 -5.35
CA ILE A 550 -4.28 22.54 -5.38
C ILE A 550 -4.16 21.12 -5.92
N SER A 551 -4.73 20.15 -5.22
CA SER A 551 -4.87 18.80 -5.74
C SER A 551 -6.33 18.37 -5.76
N ALA A 552 -6.64 17.51 -6.73
CA ALA A 552 -7.94 16.93 -6.94
C ALA A 552 -7.78 15.43 -7.16
N ASP A 553 -8.58 14.63 -6.46
CA ASP A 553 -8.71 13.19 -6.67
C ASP A 553 -10.20 12.87 -6.79
N LEU A 554 -10.60 12.37 -7.95
CA LEU A 554 -11.97 12.05 -8.31
C LEU A 554 -12.02 10.57 -8.62
N SER A 555 -12.87 9.84 -7.89
CA SER A 555 -13.17 8.44 -8.18
C SER A 555 -14.65 8.26 -8.45
N LEU A 556 -14.98 7.68 -9.61
CA LEU A 556 -16.33 7.47 -10.08
C LEU A 556 -16.56 6.02 -10.50
N ARG A 557 -17.63 5.43 -9.98
CA ARG A 557 -18.22 4.13 -10.36
C ARG A 557 -19.75 4.26 -10.42
N PRO A 558 -20.31 4.94 -11.42
CA PRO A 558 -21.76 5.16 -11.50
C PRO A 558 -22.56 3.89 -11.80
N SER A 559 -21.90 2.82 -12.25
CA SER A 559 -22.46 1.48 -12.42
C SER A 559 -21.33 0.46 -12.51
N GLN A 560 -21.63 -0.84 -12.52
CA GLN A 560 -20.64 -1.89 -12.80
C GLN A 560 -19.96 -1.77 -14.18
N LYS A 561 -20.53 -1.00 -15.11
CA LYS A 561 -19.98 -0.81 -16.46
C LYS A 561 -18.98 0.34 -16.56
N TRP A 562 -18.99 1.27 -15.62
CA TRP A 562 -18.22 2.51 -15.70
C TRP A 562 -17.27 2.63 -14.54
N TYR A 563 -16.04 2.99 -14.86
CA TYR A 563 -15.02 3.33 -13.89
C TYR A 563 -14.25 4.53 -14.41
N ALA A 564 -14.08 5.55 -13.58
CA ALA A 564 -13.24 6.68 -13.90
C ALA A 564 -12.47 7.12 -12.66
N ASN A 565 -11.17 7.33 -12.79
CA ASN A 565 -10.34 7.99 -11.82
C ASN A 565 -9.62 9.15 -12.50
N LEU A 566 -9.58 10.30 -11.83
CA LEU A 566 -8.80 11.44 -12.27
C LEU A 566 -8.08 12.01 -11.06
N TYR A 567 -6.77 12.16 -11.21
CA TYR A 567 -5.93 12.84 -10.25
C TYR A 567 -5.26 14.04 -10.91
N SER A 568 -5.14 15.15 -10.18
CA SER A 568 -4.38 16.32 -10.63
C SER A 568 -3.73 17.04 -9.46
N ILE A 569 -2.49 17.49 -9.64
CA ILE A 569 -1.79 18.44 -8.76
C ILE A 569 -1.43 19.65 -9.59
N TYR A 570 -1.83 20.83 -9.14
CA TYR A 570 -1.45 22.09 -9.73
C TYR A 570 -0.66 22.93 -8.73
N GLY A 571 0.59 23.26 -9.07
CA GLY A 571 1.41 24.20 -8.33
C GLY A 571 1.09 25.63 -8.74
N LEU A 572 0.61 26.45 -7.80
CA LEU A 572 0.20 27.82 -8.09
C LEU A 572 1.41 28.76 -8.27
N ASN A 573 2.51 28.50 -7.56
CA ASN A 573 3.72 29.33 -7.62
C ASN A 573 4.49 29.15 -8.93
N ASP A 574 4.55 27.92 -9.44
CA ASP A 574 5.40 27.53 -10.57
C ASP A 574 4.61 27.06 -11.79
N GLN A 575 3.28 27.07 -11.71
CA GLN A 575 2.35 26.63 -12.75
C GLN A 575 2.60 25.19 -13.21
N SER A 576 3.19 24.37 -12.34
CA SER A 576 3.38 22.95 -12.60
C SER A 576 2.03 22.23 -12.57
N LEU A 577 1.85 21.24 -13.45
CA LEU A 577 0.63 20.41 -13.49
C LEU A 577 1.03 18.95 -13.67
N SER A 578 0.58 18.09 -12.75
CA SER A 578 0.71 16.64 -12.87
C SER A 578 -0.68 16.01 -12.83
N THR A 579 -1.10 15.41 -13.94
CA THR A 579 -2.44 14.83 -14.11
C THR A 579 -2.35 13.40 -14.61
N PHE A 580 -3.15 12.53 -13.99
CA PHE A 580 -3.30 11.12 -14.34
C PHE A 580 -4.80 10.80 -14.44
N GLY A 581 -5.25 10.31 -15.59
CA GLY A 581 -6.66 9.94 -15.83
C GLY A 581 -6.78 8.50 -16.31
N ASP A 582 -7.74 7.76 -15.77
CA ASP A 582 -8.11 6.41 -16.19
C ASP A 582 -9.63 6.35 -16.31
N LEU A 583 -10.13 6.06 -17.50
CA LEU A 583 -11.55 5.90 -17.78
C LEU A 583 -11.77 4.56 -18.48
N SER A 584 -12.63 3.71 -17.93
CA SER A 584 -12.98 2.41 -18.50
C SER A 584 -14.49 2.27 -18.62
N TYR A 585 -14.93 1.74 -19.76
CA TYR A 585 -16.33 1.45 -20.06
C TYR A 585 -16.49 0.03 -20.63
N SER A 586 -17.24 -0.81 -19.91
CA SER A 586 -17.63 -2.14 -20.34
C SER A 586 -18.95 -2.09 -21.12
N PHE A 587 -18.87 -2.12 -22.45
CA PHE A 587 -20.03 -2.05 -23.33
C PHE A 587 -20.69 -3.42 -23.56
N MET A 588 -19.96 -4.51 -23.32
CA MET A 588 -20.48 -5.88 -23.25
C MET A 588 -19.95 -6.57 -21.98
N ARG A 589 -20.43 -7.78 -21.69
CA ARG A 589 -19.98 -8.56 -20.52
C ARG A 589 -18.48 -8.90 -20.58
N ASP A 590 -17.96 -9.06 -21.79
CA ASP A 590 -16.61 -9.51 -22.10
C ASP A 590 -15.81 -8.50 -22.92
N TRP A 591 -16.32 -7.28 -23.12
CA TRP A 591 -15.60 -6.21 -23.81
C TRP A 591 -15.59 -4.92 -23.02
N ARG A 592 -14.42 -4.28 -22.98
CA ARG A 592 -14.24 -2.94 -22.42
C ARG A 592 -13.37 -2.08 -23.32
N ILE A 593 -13.65 -0.79 -23.29
CA ILE A 593 -12.77 0.25 -23.83
C ILE A 593 -12.24 1.10 -22.68
N GLY A 594 -10.94 1.35 -22.68
CA GLY A 594 -10.23 2.14 -21.70
C GLY A 594 -9.52 3.32 -22.33
N PHE A 595 -9.39 4.40 -21.59
CA PHE A 595 -8.65 5.60 -21.94
C PHE A 595 -7.74 5.96 -20.77
N LEU A 596 -6.43 5.97 -21.01
CA LEU A 596 -5.47 6.44 -20.03
C LEU A 596 -4.87 7.75 -20.51
N SER A 597 -4.72 8.71 -19.60
CA SER A 597 -4.12 10.01 -19.88
C SER A 597 -3.04 10.30 -18.85
N THR A 598 -1.90 10.79 -19.33
CA THR A 598 -0.85 11.37 -18.51
C THR A 598 -0.54 12.75 -19.06
N TYR A 599 -0.52 13.74 -18.18
CA TYR A 599 -0.06 15.08 -18.52
C TYR A 599 0.83 15.60 -17.41
N GLN A 600 2.07 15.95 -17.76
CA GLN A 600 3.07 16.49 -16.86
C GLN A 600 3.59 17.79 -17.46
N LYS A 601 3.41 18.89 -16.75
CA LYS A 601 3.94 20.21 -17.09
C LYS A 601 4.82 20.67 -15.95
N MET A 602 6.11 20.83 -16.23
CA MET A 602 7.13 21.33 -15.33
C MET A 602 7.80 22.56 -15.96
N PRO A 603 8.49 23.42 -15.18
CA PRO A 603 9.04 24.69 -15.71
C PRO A 603 9.90 24.56 -16.97
N TYR A 604 10.52 23.40 -17.22
CA TYR A 604 11.39 23.15 -18.36
C TYR A 604 11.05 21.87 -19.13
N PHE A 605 9.91 21.25 -18.85
CA PHE A 605 9.55 19.97 -19.44
C PHE A 605 8.04 19.76 -19.47
N ASP A 606 7.52 19.48 -20.66
CA ASP A 606 6.12 19.10 -20.87
C ASP A 606 6.07 17.69 -21.49
N TYR A 607 5.22 16.84 -20.93
CA TYR A 607 4.95 15.50 -21.41
C TYR A 607 3.46 15.23 -21.39
N SER A 608 2.95 14.70 -22.50
CA SER A 608 1.58 14.21 -22.60
C SER A 608 1.59 12.83 -23.24
N ASP A 609 0.76 11.94 -22.71
CA ASP A 609 0.43 10.69 -23.38
C ASP A 609 -1.05 10.39 -23.20
N PHE A 610 -1.59 9.77 -24.24
CA PHE A 610 -2.96 9.31 -24.27
C PHE A 610 -2.97 7.90 -24.87
N GLU A 611 -3.54 6.96 -24.13
CA GLU A 611 -3.66 5.58 -24.54
C GLU A 611 -5.13 5.21 -24.71
N ILE A 612 -5.44 4.52 -25.81
CA ILE A 612 -6.74 3.89 -26.04
C ILE A 612 -6.53 2.38 -25.94
N VAL A 613 -7.30 1.73 -25.07
CA VAL A 613 -7.23 0.30 -24.82
C VAL A 613 -8.55 -0.35 -25.20
N LEU A 614 -8.57 -1.24 -26.17
CA LEU A 614 -9.71 -2.13 -26.41
C LEU A 614 -9.37 -3.51 -25.84
N ALA A 615 -10.16 -4.00 -24.89
CA ALA A 615 -9.91 -5.28 -24.25
C ALA A 615 -11.10 -6.24 -24.33
N LYS A 616 -10.79 -7.52 -24.56
CA LYS A 616 -11.75 -8.63 -24.59
C LYS A 616 -11.37 -9.68 -23.55
N ALA A 617 -12.32 -10.03 -22.66
CA ALA A 617 -12.15 -11.11 -21.69
C ALA A 617 -12.05 -12.47 -22.39
N LEU A 618 -11.07 -13.26 -21.97
CA LEU A 618 -10.78 -14.63 -22.41
C LEU A 618 -10.58 -15.51 -21.16
N GLY A 619 -11.67 -15.77 -20.43
CA GLY A 619 -11.61 -16.47 -19.15
C GLY A 619 -10.95 -15.62 -18.06
N ARG A 620 -9.80 -16.07 -17.52
CA ARG A 620 -9.01 -15.30 -16.53
C ARG A 620 -7.94 -14.41 -17.15
N GLN A 621 -7.83 -14.42 -18.48
CA GLN A 621 -7.01 -13.50 -19.25
C GLN A 621 -7.88 -12.51 -20.02
N GLU A 622 -7.28 -11.47 -20.56
CA GLU A 622 -7.89 -10.62 -21.56
C GLU A 622 -6.88 -10.29 -22.67
N ALA A 623 -7.38 -10.24 -23.90
CA ALA A 623 -6.64 -9.68 -25.03
C ALA A 623 -6.85 -8.17 -25.06
N ARG A 624 -5.77 -7.39 -24.94
CA ARG A 624 -5.76 -5.92 -24.98
C ARG A 624 -5.07 -5.43 -26.25
N LEU A 625 -5.76 -4.60 -27.01
CA LEU A 625 -5.17 -3.80 -28.09
C LEU A 625 -5.02 -2.36 -27.59
N THR A 626 -3.79 -1.91 -27.42
CA THR A 626 -3.46 -0.57 -26.93
C THR A 626 -2.84 0.26 -28.05
N TRP A 627 -3.33 1.48 -28.24
CA TRP A 627 -2.66 2.51 -29.03
C TRP A 627 -2.18 3.61 -28.08
N SER A 628 -0.94 4.07 -28.24
CA SER A 628 -0.36 5.18 -27.46
C SER A 628 0.07 6.32 -28.38
N GLN A 629 -0.32 7.54 -28.01
CA GLN A 629 0.04 8.78 -28.72
C GLN A 629 1.55 9.02 -28.69
N SER A 630 2.19 8.86 -27.53
CA SER A 630 3.63 9.08 -27.36
C SER A 630 4.46 8.08 -28.20
N ARG A 631 4.06 6.81 -28.23
CA ARG A 631 4.76 5.74 -28.95
C ARG A 631 4.43 5.66 -30.44
N LYS A 632 3.28 6.20 -30.87
CA LYS A 632 2.76 6.11 -32.25
C LYS A 632 2.67 4.65 -32.76
N LYS A 633 2.38 3.69 -31.88
CA LYS A 633 2.33 2.25 -32.20
C LYS A 633 1.10 1.58 -31.59
N LEU A 634 0.64 0.53 -32.27
CA LEU A 634 -0.34 -0.42 -31.75
C LEU A 634 0.38 -1.57 -31.05
N ARG A 635 -0.17 -2.00 -29.92
CA ARG A 635 0.36 -3.08 -29.10
C ARG A 635 -0.76 -4.07 -28.80
N LEU A 636 -0.55 -5.33 -29.10
CA LEU A 636 -1.47 -6.40 -28.72
C LEU A 636 -0.85 -7.19 -27.57
N GLU A 637 -1.63 -7.42 -26.51
CA GLU A 637 -1.18 -8.10 -25.31
C GLU A 637 -2.22 -9.05 -24.75
N PHE A 638 -1.76 -10.14 -24.14
CA PHE A 638 -2.57 -11.06 -23.37
C PHE A 638 -2.11 -11.02 -21.93
N THR A 639 -2.97 -10.55 -21.03
CA THR A 639 -2.66 -10.33 -19.61
C THR A 639 -3.79 -10.86 -18.73
N ALA A 640 -3.61 -10.85 -17.40
CA ALA A 640 -4.68 -11.19 -16.47
C ALA A 640 -5.89 -10.27 -16.67
N ALA A 641 -7.10 -10.84 -16.59
CA ALA A 641 -8.34 -10.11 -16.80
C ALA A 641 -8.52 -9.01 -15.74
N GLY A 642 -8.76 -7.77 -16.19
CA GLY A 642 -9.08 -6.62 -15.34
C GLY A 642 -10.57 -6.26 -15.29
N PHE A 643 -11.45 -7.24 -15.49
CA PHE A 643 -12.91 -7.08 -15.53
C PHE A 643 -13.57 -7.11 -14.15
#